data_AF-A0A8G0ZZ53-F1
#
_entry.id   AF-A0A8G0ZZ53-F1
#
_cell.length_a   1.000
_cell.length_b   1.000
_cell.length_c   1.000
_cell.angle_alpha   90.00
_cell.angle_beta   90.00
_cell.angle_gamma   90.00
#
_symmetry.space_group_name_H-M   'P 1'
#
loop_
_entity.id
_entity.type
_entity.pdbx_description
1 polymer ?
#
loop_
_entity_poly.entity_id
_entity_poly.type
_entity_poly.pdbx_seq_one_letter_code
_entity_poly.pdbx_strand_id
1 'polypeptide(L)'
;MRKLLLSLLAALAIGFGLPAKAETAAEILAANAAQVEKPSRQTIGPVISALAGSGDPAAAAVLSAWADRRLAVRKADGAFVIIDGDTITDPAGSVVGPLVTSDLTILKPNAGVRGLIATALVQFTLSDPDRATRAAALDSIARDPAPETLEPLRASIEGETDPVLKTQKERLERLLTLRFDPDSAARVTAIDSFGADTSLDLRGALNPILATTRIAAQGDVPEGTNVARTLTVGRDLTADEAFDLLVAAGLAAPRLSLADQKAALAANIVDGAVGGVPVAELTDPAARDRAYTALEAAGTVPTAATPDEVAAAIAGATFLETYAEPDPAVTEAAAAALQKIQLQLGLMQAADLALDAMSLASIYFLAAIGLAITFGVMRVINMAHGEFIMMGAYTGYVTQLWISDYTASILVALPLAFAVTFLAGVALERLVIRHLYKRPLETLLATFGISIALQQLAKNIFGTQARPLTAPSWLDGALSFNDVVSISYIRIAIFVLALLFLGFFLWLMKRTRLGLEVRAVTQNPTMAASMGINPGRINMLTFGIGSGIAGIAGVAIGLFAKVTSELGQDYIVQSFMTVIVGGVGNIWGALLGATMIGFLQKGIEFLNPSNTLAAQTYMILFIILFIQFRPRGIIALKGRAAGD
;
A
#
# COMPACT_ATOMS: atom_id res chain seq x y z
N MET A 1 72.00 33.48 12.02
CA MET A 1 70.53 33.70 11.92
C MET A 1 69.70 32.42 11.89
N ARG A 2 70.06 31.36 11.15
CA ARG A 2 69.29 30.09 11.12
C ARG A 2 69.14 29.38 12.48
N LYS A 3 70.17 29.40 13.34
CA LYS A 3 70.09 28.74 14.67
C LYS A 3 69.22 29.47 15.69
N LEU A 4 69.04 30.79 15.56
CA LEU A 4 68.17 31.59 16.44
C LEU A 4 66.69 31.51 16.03
N LEU A 5 66.40 31.34 14.74
CA LEU A 5 65.03 31.10 14.25
C LEU A 5 64.53 29.69 14.61
N LEU A 6 65.41 28.69 14.59
CA LEU A 6 65.06 27.32 15.00
C LEU A 6 64.79 27.19 16.51
N SER A 7 65.49 27.97 17.35
CA SER A 7 65.19 28.02 18.78
C SER A 7 63.89 28.78 19.10
N LEU A 8 63.51 29.78 18.30
CA LEU A 8 62.23 30.49 18.49
C LEU A 8 61.03 29.64 18.02
N LEU A 9 61.19 28.85 16.96
CA LEU A 9 60.17 27.89 16.49
C LEU A 9 60.01 26.70 17.45
N ALA A 10 61.09 26.24 18.09
CA ALA A 10 61.02 25.21 19.12
C ALA A 10 60.37 25.73 20.43
N ALA A 11 60.53 27.01 20.76
CA ALA A 11 59.87 27.63 21.91
C ALA A 11 58.37 27.92 21.65
N LEU A 12 57.97 28.17 20.40
CA LEU A 12 56.56 28.36 20.03
C LEU A 12 55.79 27.03 19.89
N ALA A 13 56.48 25.92 19.64
CA ALA A 13 55.86 24.59 19.53
C ALA A 13 55.57 23.92 20.89
N ILE A 14 56.09 24.45 22.00
CA ILE A 14 55.80 23.96 23.37
C ILE A 14 54.56 24.69 23.95
N GLY A 15 53.99 25.65 23.23
CA GLY A 15 52.72 26.31 23.56
C GLY A 15 51.47 25.63 22.98
N PHE A 16 51.61 24.46 22.34
CA PHE A 16 50.44 23.64 22.00
C PHE A 16 49.89 23.03 23.28
N GLY A 17 48.63 23.39 23.59
CA GLY A 17 47.92 22.93 24.77
C GLY A 17 48.13 21.43 24.99
N LEU A 18 48.62 21.12 26.19
CA LEU A 18 48.47 19.79 26.75
C LEU A 18 47.02 19.35 26.50
N PRO A 19 46.76 18.11 26.06
CA PRO A 19 45.39 17.61 26.01
C PRO A 19 44.81 17.84 27.40
N ALA A 20 43.72 18.61 27.49
CA ALA A 20 42.95 18.69 28.72
C ALA A 20 42.69 17.25 29.15
N LYS A 21 43.05 16.90 30.38
CA LYS A 21 42.72 15.58 30.93
C LYS A 21 41.22 15.38 30.70
N ALA A 22 40.82 14.27 30.09
CA ALA A 22 39.41 13.89 30.01
C ALA A 22 38.88 13.87 31.45
N GLU A 23 37.93 14.76 31.76
CA GLU A 23 37.29 14.77 33.06
C GLU A 23 36.51 13.47 33.22
N THR A 24 36.73 12.79 34.35
CA THR A 24 35.99 11.57 34.67
C THR A 24 34.52 11.89 34.95
N ALA A 25 33.64 10.91 34.75
CA ALA A 25 32.22 11.06 35.07
C ALA A 25 32.00 11.47 36.54
N ALA A 26 32.88 11.00 37.44
CA ALA A 26 32.88 11.40 38.85
C ALA A 26 33.23 12.89 39.04
N GLU A 27 34.23 13.42 38.33
CA GLU A 27 34.61 14.83 38.37
C GLU A 27 33.50 15.73 37.82
N ILE A 28 32.86 15.33 36.72
CA ILE A 28 31.77 16.08 36.10
C ILE A 28 30.54 16.14 37.03
N LEU A 29 30.19 15.02 37.68
CA LEU A 29 29.11 14.98 38.67
C LEU A 29 29.42 15.88 39.87
N ALA A 30 30.65 15.81 40.40
CA ALA A 30 31.07 16.60 41.55
C ALA A 30 31.06 18.11 41.24
N ALA A 31 31.56 18.51 40.07
CA ALA A 31 31.57 19.91 39.62
C ALA A 31 30.15 20.49 39.44
N ASN A 32 29.16 19.62 39.16
CA ASN A 32 27.78 20.02 38.85
C ASN A 32 26.77 19.54 39.89
N ALA A 33 27.19 19.24 41.12
CA ALA A 33 26.38 18.55 42.12
C ALA A 33 25.01 19.22 42.38
N ALA A 34 24.97 20.55 42.47
CA ALA A 34 23.73 21.30 42.69
C ALA A 34 22.69 21.10 41.57
N GLN A 35 23.14 20.99 40.32
CA GLN A 35 22.26 20.77 39.16
C GLN A 35 21.81 19.30 39.09
N VAL A 36 22.67 18.37 39.45
CA VAL A 36 22.36 16.92 39.45
C VAL A 36 21.41 16.54 40.60
N GLU A 37 21.56 17.15 41.77
CA GLU A 37 20.66 16.95 42.92
C GLU A 37 19.25 17.52 42.70
N LYS A 38 19.15 18.67 42.01
CA LYS A 38 17.88 19.33 41.67
C LYS A 38 17.77 19.58 40.16
N PRO A 39 17.56 18.52 39.37
CA PRO A 39 17.65 18.64 37.92
C PRO A 39 16.39 19.31 37.33
N SER A 40 16.62 20.33 36.50
CA SER A 40 15.61 20.94 35.63
C SER A 40 15.95 20.69 34.17
N ARG A 41 14.95 20.44 33.33
CA ARG A 41 15.13 20.20 31.89
C ARG A 41 15.88 21.34 31.20
N GLN A 42 15.70 22.58 31.67
CA GLN A 42 16.32 23.76 31.06
C GLN A 42 17.81 23.90 31.40
N THR A 43 18.26 23.40 32.54
CA THR A 43 19.62 23.65 33.04
C THR A 43 20.53 22.43 32.99
N ILE A 44 19.96 21.22 32.96
CA ILE A 44 20.76 19.99 33.11
C ILE A 44 21.38 19.48 31.80
N GLY A 45 20.93 20.01 30.65
CA GLY A 45 21.39 19.59 29.32
C GLY A 45 22.93 19.60 29.17
N PRO A 46 23.62 20.71 29.48
CA PRO A 46 25.09 20.78 29.38
C PRO A 46 25.83 19.72 30.21
N VAL A 47 25.32 19.37 31.40
CA VAL A 47 25.94 18.35 32.26
C VAL A 47 25.79 16.95 31.67
N ILE A 48 24.61 16.65 31.13
CA ILE A 48 24.35 15.38 30.45
C ILE A 48 25.23 15.27 29.19
N SER A 49 25.34 16.35 28.41
CA SER A 49 26.22 16.40 27.24
C SER A 49 27.70 16.27 27.61
N ALA A 50 28.14 16.87 28.72
CA ALA A 50 29.50 16.74 29.22
C ALA A 50 29.79 15.29 29.68
N LEU A 51 28.87 14.65 30.40
CA LEU A 51 28.98 13.24 30.77
C LEU A 51 29.07 12.35 29.53
N ALA A 52 28.16 12.54 28.57
CA ALA A 52 28.13 11.77 27.33
C ALA A 52 29.41 11.99 26.49
N GLY A 53 29.90 13.22 26.38
CA GLY A 53 31.09 13.58 25.60
C GLY A 53 32.43 13.38 26.32
N SER A 54 32.43 12.94 27.58
CA SER A 54 33.65 12.80 28.40
C SER A 54 34.64 11.74 27.88
N GLY A 55 34.16 10.74 27.14
CA GLY A 55 34.94 9.58 26.75
C GLY A 55 35.24 8.59 27.89
N ASP A 56 34.68 8.82 29.09
CA ASP A 56 34.82 7.94 30.25
C ASP A 56 33.95 6.68 30.09
N PRO A 57 34.51 5.45 30.19
CA PRO A 57 33.72 4.21 30.20
C PRO A 57 32.60 4.18 31.24
N ALA A 58 32.76 4.91 32.35
CA ALA A 58 31.76 5.01 33.42
C ALA A 58 30.53 5.86 33.05
N ALA A 59 30.62 6.74 32.05
CA ALA A 59 29.57 7.71 31.76
C ALA A 59 28.21 7.06 31.42
N ALA A 60 28.22 5.98 30.63
CA ALA A 60 27.01 5.25 30.27
C ALA A 60 26.33 4.60 31.50
N ALA A 61 27.13 3.99 32.38
CA ALA A 61 26.66 3.37 33.62
C ALA A 61 26.06 4.41 34.57
N VAL A 62 26.69 5.57 34.71
CA VAL A 62 26.18 6.69 35.51
C VAL A 62 24.85 7.22 34.96
N LEU A 63 24.77 7.48 33.65
CA LEU A 63 23.56 7.98 33.01
C LEU A 63 22.40 6.96 33.11
N SER A 64 22.66 5.68 32.87
CA SER A 64 21.68 4.60 33.05
C SER A 64 21.21 4.49 34.50
N ALA A 65 22.14 4.48 35.47
CA ALA A 65 21.80 4.44 36.89
C ALA A 65 20.96 5.66 37.30
N TRP A 66 21.24 6.83 36.74
CA TRP A 66 20.46 8.03 37.03
C TRP A 66 19.04 7.94 36.48
N ALA A 67 18.87 7.49 35.24
CA ALA A 67 17.56 7.27 34.62
C ALA A 67 16.70 6.27 35.41
N ASP A 68 17.33 5.22 35.93
CA ASP A 68 16.69 4.12 36.67
C ASP A 68 16.47 4.43 38.16
N ARG A 69 16.80 5.63 38.63
CA ARG A 69 16.73 6.04 40.05
C ARG A 69 17.62 5.19 40.96
N ARG A 70 18.75 4.72 40.42
CA ARG A 70 19.81 4.00 41.14
C ARG A 70 20.98 4.89 41.51
N LEU A 71 21.09 6.10 40.94
CA LEU A 71 22.08 7.10 41.35
C LEU A 71 21.64 7.80 42.66
N ALA A 72 22.54 7.89 43.63
CA ALA A 72 22.29 8.52 44.92
C ALA A 72 23.49 9.33 45.41
N VAL A 73 23.24 10.22 46.38
CA VAL A 73 24.30 10.96 47.09
C VAL A 73 24.40 10.42 48.52
N ARG A 74 25.61 10.06 48.96
CA ARG A 74 25.87 9.60 50.33
C ARG A 74 25.91 10.78 51.30
N LYS A 75 25.11 10.71 52.38
CA LYS A 75 24.95 11.81 53.35
C LYS A 75 26.21 12.13 54.15
N ALA A 76 27.11 11.16 54.32
CA ALA A 76 28.31 11.32 55.14
C ALA A 76 29.34 12.28 54.52
N ASP A 77 29.50 12.25 53.20
CA ASP A 77 30.58 12.94 52.47
C ASP A 77 30.13 13.61 51.16
N GLY A 78 28.85 13.51 50.79
CA GLY A 78 28.32 14.08 49.56
C GLY A 78 28.75 13.34 48.29
N ALA A 79 29.33 12.15 48.40
CA ALA A 79 29.79 11.40 47.23
C ALA A 79 28.62 10.80 46.43
N PHE A 80 28.70 10.88 45.09
CA PHE A 80 27.79 10.16 44.21
C PHE A 80 28.10 8.67 44.23
N VAL A 81 27.06 7.85 44.38
CA VAL A 81 27.14 6.39 44.41
C VAL A 81 26.02 5.78 43.57
N ILE A 82 26.27 4.59 43.02
CA ILE A 82 25.29 3.82 42.24
C ILE A 82 24.85 2.62 43.10
N ILE A 83 23.54 2.40 43.18
CA ILE A 83 22.95 1.25 43.85
C ILE A 83 23.01 0.05 42.89
N ASP A 84 23.66 -1.02 43.33
CA ASP A 84 23.77 -2.28 42.60
C ASP A 84 23.45 -3.46 43.54
N GLY A 85 22.21 -3.97 43.44
CA GLY A 85 21.68 -4.99 44.33
C GLY A 85 21.75 -4.59 45.81
N ASP A 86 22.46 -5.37 46.61
CA ASP A 86 22.66 -5.14 48.05
C ASP A 86 23.91 -4.30 48.36
N THR A 87 24.56 -3.72 47.34
CA THR A 87 25.79 -2.93 47.48
C THR A 87 25.68 -1.55 46.85
N ILE A 88 26.60 -0.66 47.24
CA ILE A 88 26.82 0.62 46.58
C ILE A 88 28.21 0.65 45.92
N THR A 89 28.26 1.13 44.68
CA THR A 89 29.51 1.36 43.94
C THR A 89 29.76 2.85 43.77
N ASP A 90 31.02 3.23 43.53
CA ASP A 90 31.35 4.56 43.04
C ASP A 90 30.97 4.69 41.54
N PRO A 91 31.02 5.89 40.94
CA PRO A 91 30.75 6.08 39.53
C PRO A 91 31.69 5.26 38.62
N ALA A 92 32.88 4.90 39.07
CA ALA A 92 33.85 4.08 38.35
C ALA A 92 33.59 2.56 38.46
N GLY A 93 32.59 2.14 39.26
CA GLY A 93 32.17 0.74 39.43
C GLY A 93 32.86 -0.01 40.58
N SER A 94 33.68 0.64 41.39
CA SER A 94 34.31 0.01 42.56
C SER A 94 33.32 -0.08 43.72
N VAL A 95 33.23 -1.25 44.37
CA VAL A 95 32.34 -1.46 45.53
C VAL A 95 32.83 -0.63 46.72
N VAL A 96 31.96 0.22 47.25
CA VAL A 96 32.27 1.13 48.36
C VAL A 96 31.70 0.63 49.69
N GLY A 97 30.62 -0.16 49.67
CA GLY A 97 30.03 -0.73 50.88
C GLY A 97 28.65 -1.38 50.67
N PRO A 98 28.04 -1.90 51.74
CA PRO A 98 26.68 -2.44 51.71
C PRO A 98 25.63 -1.33 51.55
N LEU A 99 24.49 -1.67 50.94
CA LEU A 99 23.38 -0.74 50.76
C LEU A 99 22.68 -0.44 52.11
N VAL A 100 22.86 0.79 52.60
CA VAL A 100 22.15 1.32 53.77
C VAL A 100 21.30 2.51 53.32
N THR A 101 20.02 2.28 53.06
CA THR A 101 19.12 3.30 52.46
C THR A 101 18.91 4.55 53.31
N SER A 102 19.07 4.47 54.64
CA SER A 102 19.01 5.64 55.53
C SER A 102 20.12 6.67 55.25
N ASP A 103 21.23 6.23 54.67
CA ASP A 103 22.46 7.02 54.52
C ASP A 103 22.57 7.67 53.13
N LEU A 104 21.56 7.44 52.27
CA LEU A 104 21.55 7.85 50.88
C LEU A 104 20.40 8.82 50.58
N THR A 105 20.65 9.78 49.70
CA THR A 105 19.64 10.60 49.05
C THR A 105 19.53 10.17 47.58
N ILE A 106 18.50 9.39 47.25
CA ILE A 106 18.29 8.89 45.88
C ILE A 106 17.89 10.03 44.95
N LEU A 107 18.58 10.14 43.82
CA LEU A 107 18.32 11.15 42.80
C LEU A 107 17.23 10.67 41.86
N LYS A 108 16.15 11.44 41.77
CA LYS A 108 14.95 11.08 41.00
C LYS A 108 14.73 12.08 39.86
N PRO A 109 15.26 11.81 38.65
CA PRO A 109 15.00 12.69 37.51
C PRO A 109 13.51 12.67 37.14
N ASN A 110 12.97 13.85 36.82
CA ASN A 110 11.62 13.97 36.30
C ASN A 110 11.52 13.40 34.87
N ALA A 111 10.31 13.29 34.31
CA ALA A 111 10.11 12.74 32.97
C ALA A 111 10.91 13.49 31.88
N GLY A 112 10.99 14.83 31.97
CA GLY A 112 11.71 15.65 31.00
C GLY A 112 13.22 15.46 31.03
N VAL A 113 13.81 15.25 32.22
CA VAL A 113 15.24 14.97 32.40
C VAL A 113 15.57 13.53 31.99
N ARG A 114 14.71 12.55 32.31
CA ARG A 114 14.88 11.17 31.83
C ARG A 114 14.90 11.09 30.30
N GLY A 115 14.12 11.93 29.62
CA GLY A 115 14.18 12.05 28.15
C GLY A 115 15.56 12.49 27.65
N LEU A 116 16.15 13.54 28.24
CA LEU A 116 17.49 14.00 27.87
C LEU A 116 18.58 12.96 28.14
N ILE A 117 18.48 12.24 29.26
CA ILE A 117 19.39 11.14 29.59
C ILE A 117 19.25 10.01 28.56
N ALA A 118 18.03 9.64 28.19
CA ALA A 118 17.77 8.62 27.18
C ALA A 118 18.37 9.00 25.82
N THR A 119 18.21 10.26 25.39
CA THR A 119 18.86 10.79 24.18
C THR A 119 20.38 10.71 24.26
N ALA A 120 20.98 11.08 25.39
CA ALA A 120 22.42 11.00 25.59
C ALA A 120 22.96 9.56 25.64
N LEU A 121 22.13 8.60 26.08
CA LEU A 121 22.48 7.18 26.08
C LEU A 121 22.50 6.55 24.68
N VAL A 122 21.84 7.17 23.69
CA VAL A 122 21.74 6.65 22.32
C VAL A 122 23.11 6.31 21.73
N GLN A 123 24.09 7.22 21.85
CA GLN A 123 25.45 7.00 21.32
C GLN A 123 26.14 5.74 21.89
N PHE A 124 25.88 5.42 23.16
CA PHE A 124 26.45 4.27 23.83
C PHE A 124 25.75 2.99 23.38
N THR A 125 24.42 3.01 23.28
CA THR A 125 23.64 1.85 22.81
C THR A 125 23.90 1.52 21.33
N LEU A 126 24.20 2.52 20.50
CA LEU A 126 24.53 2.35 19.09
C LEU A 126 25.93 1.73 18.85
N SER A 127 26.80 1.83 19.84
CA SER A 127 28.17 1.30 19.82
C SER A 127 28.39 0.18 20.84
N ASP A 128 27.29 -0.36 21.39
CA ASP A 128 27.32 -1.39 22.42
C ASP A 128 27.99 -2.67 21.89
N PRO A 129 28.81 -3.38 22.69
CA PRO A 129 29.39 -4.66 22.28
C PRO A 129 28.34 -5.70 21.84
N ASP A 130 27.14 -5.69 22.45
CA ASP A 130 26.05 -6.59 22.11
C ASP A 130 25.28 -6.14 20.85
N ARG A 131 25.21 -7.06 19.88
CA ARG A 131 24.48 -6.87 18.61
C ARG A 131 22.99 -6.60 18.84
N ALA A 132 22.37 -7.28 19.81
CA ALA A 132 20.93 -7.12 20.05
C ALA A 132 20.60 -5.71 20.59
N THR A 133 21.44 -5.19 21.49
CA THR A 133 21.35 -3.80 21.98
C THR A 133 21.48 -2.79 20.86
N ARG A 134 22.46 -2.96 19.95
CA ARG A 134 22.61 -2.08 18.78
C ARG A 134 21.39 -2.13 17.87
N ALA A 135 20.86 -3.31 17.58
CA ALA A 135 19.65 -3.47 16.76
C ALA A 135 18.42 -2.79 17.38
N ALA A 136 18.21 -2.99 18.69
CA ALA A 136 17.11 -2.36 19.42
C ALA A 136 17.21 -0.83 19.45
N ALA A 137 18.42 -0.27 19.50
CA ALA A 137 18.66 1.16 19.39
C ALA A 137 18.24 1.69 18.01
N LEU A 138 18.61 1.00 16.92
CA LEU A 138 18.18 1.38 15.56
C LEU A 138 16.66 1.31 15.40
N ASP A 139 16.01 0.27 15.93
CA ASP A 139 14.55 0.13 15.89
C ASP A 139 13.83 1.20 16.72
N SER A 140 14.47 1.70 17.78
CA SER A 140 13.95 2.82 18.57
C SER A 140 14.03 4.12 17.78
N ILE A 141 15.17 4.42 17.16
CA ILE A 141 15.39 5.63 16.35
C ILE A 141 14.47 5.62 15.13
N ALA A 142 14.27 4.46 14.47
CA ALA A 142 13.37 4.34 13.33
C ALA A 142 11.90 4.62 13.69
N ARG A 143 11.47 4.28 14.92
CA ARG A 143 10.10 4.53 15.39
C ARG A 143 9.85 5.97 15.83
N ASP A 144 10.83 6.60 16.46
CA ASP A 144 10.74 7.99 16.92
C ASP A 144 11.99 8.78 16.48
N PRO A 145 12.04 9.20 15.19
CA PRO A 145 13.21 9.91 14.67
C PRO A 145 13.31 11.30 15.29
N ALA A 146 14.48 11.61 15.86
CA ALA A 146 14.75 12.88 16.52
C ALA A 146 16.08 13.49 16.05
N PRO A 147 16.18 14.83 15.91
CA PRO A 147 17.38 15.48 15.39
C PRO A 147 18.63 15.20 16.23
N GLU A 148 18.49 15.03 17.55
CA GLU A 148 19.60 14.77 18.46
C GLU A 148 20.26 13.39 18.26
N THR A 149 19.60 12.49 17.52
CA THR A 149 20.11 11.13 17.28
C THR A 149 20.96 11.01 16.01
N LEU A 150 20.97 12.02 15.13
CA LEU A 150 21.65 11.98 13.84
C LEU A 150 23.18 11.91 14.00
N GLU A 151 23.78 12.80 14.78
CA GLU A 151 25.24 12.83 14.98
C GLU A 151 25.77 11.57 15.70
N PRO A 152 25.15 11.09 16.80
CA PRO A 152 25.47 9.78 17.36
C PRO A 152 25.40 8.63 16.36
N LEU A 153 24.38 8.63 15.49
CA LEU A 153 24.22 7.60 14.46
C LEU A 153 25.35 7.64 13.43
N ARG A 154 25.71 8.83 12.93
CA ARG A 154 26.84 9.05 12.01
C ARG A 154 28.14 8.51 12.58
N ALA A 155 28.46 8.87 13.82
CA ALA A 155 29.67 8.41 14.49
C ALA A 155 29.71 6.88 14.68
N SER A 156 28.55 6.23 14.81
CA SER A 156 28.46 4.78 15.05
C SER A 156 28.61 3.90 13.79
N ILE A 157 28.63 4.48 12.58
CA ILE A 157 28.67 3.72 11.31
C ILE A 157 30.06 3.15 11.04
N GLU A 158 31.12 3.93 11.21
CA GLU A 158 32.48 3.52 10.85
C GLU A 158 32.96 2.32 11.70
N GLY A 159 32.58 2.31 12.98
CA GLY A 159 32.89 1.24 13.93
C GLY A 159 31.98 0.00 13.86
N GLU A 160 30.95 -0.02 13.01
CA GLU A 160 30.03 -1.17 12.94
C GLU A 160 30.67 -2.35 12.19
N THR A 161 30.69 -3.51 12.86
CA THR A 161 31.31 -4.73 12.35
C THR A 161 30.29 -5.66 11.68
N ASP A 162 29.01 -5.58 12.04
CA ASP A 162 27.94 -6.37 11.41
C ASP A 162 27.48 -5.71 10.09
N PRO A 163 27.58 -6.40 8.94
CA PRO A 163 27.24 -5.80 7.64
C PRO A 163 25.75 -5.44 7.51
N VAL A 164 24.84 -6.20 8.15
CA VAL A 164 23.40 -5.94 8.11
C VAL A 164 23.07 -4.69 8.92
N LEU A 165 23.59 -4.59 10.15
CA LEU A 165 23.39 -3.41 10.99
C LEU A 165 24.06 -2.18 10.38
N LYS A 166 25.20 -2.34 9.71
CA LYS A 166 25.86 -1.24 9.01
C LYS A 166 24.99 -0.67 7.89
N THR A 167 24.42 -1.53 7.03
CA THR A 167 23.47 -1.09 6.00
C THR A 167 22.22 -0.44 6.61
N GLN A 168 21.71 -0.97 7.73
CA GLN A 168 20.57 -0.37 8.44
C GLN A 168 20.93 1.02 9.00
N LYS A 169 22.11 1.19 9.61
CA LYS A 169 22.62 2.48 10.09
C LYS A 169 22.78 3.48 8.96
N GLU A 170 23.42 3.10 7.85
CA GLU A 170 23.61 3.96 6.68
C GLU A 170 22.28 4.36 6.02
N ARG A 171 21.27 3.47 6.02
CA ARG A 171 19.92 3.81 5.57
C ARG A 171 19.25 4.81 6.52
N LEU A 172 19.26 4.51 7.81
CA LEU A 172 18.60 5.33 8.82
C LEU A 172 19.25 6.71 8.92
N GLU A 173 20.57 6.79 8.80
CA GLU A 173 21.32 8.05 8.74
C GLU A 173 20.83 8.90 7.57
N ARG A 174 20.70 8.34 6.36
CA ARG A 174 20.14 9.08 5.21
C ARG A 174 18.70 9.55 5.43
N LEU A 175 17.86 8.72 6.06
CA LEU A 175 16.48 9.08 6.42
C LEU A 175 16.39 10.20 7.47
N LEU A 176 17.32 10.25 8.42
CA LEU A 176 17.41 11.32 9.39
C LEU A 176 18.04 12.58 8.76
N THR A 177 19.06 12.42 7.92
CA THR A 177 19.74 13.51 7.21
C THR A 177 18.74 14.30 6.37
N LEU A 178 17.94 13.65 5.52
CA LEU A 178 16.93 14.37 4.72
C LEU A 178 15.92 15.16 5.57
N ARG A 179 15.65 14.71 6.81
CA ARG A 179 14.62 15.28 7.68
C ARG A 179 15.15 16.37 8.62
N PHE A 180 16.37 16.24 9.11
CA PHE A 180 16.87 17.00 10.25
C PHE A 180 18.24 17.66 10.04
N ASP A 181 18.96 17.36 8.96
CA ASP A 181 20.27 17.98 8.75
C ASP A 181 20.13 19.51 8.62
N PRO A 182 21.00 20.31 9.27
CA PRO A 182 20.92 21.77 9.17
C PRO A 182 21.29 22.31 7.79
N ASP A 183 22.03 21.56 6.97
CA ASP A 183 22.39 21.95 5.61
C ASP A 183 21.38 21.41 4.59
N SER A 184 20.62 22.32 3.97
CA SER A 184 19.68 21.99 2.90
C SER A 184 20.30 21.24 1.74
N ALA A 185 21.57 21.51 1.39
CA ALA A 185 22.23 20.81 0.29
C ALA A 185 22.50 19.33 0.66
N ALA A 186 22.90 19.06 1.89
CA ALA A 186 23.02 17.69 2.42
C ALA A 186 21.66 16.97 2.44
N ARG A 187 20.58 17.66 2.81
CA ARG A 187 19.21 17.09 2.78
C ARG A 187 18.77 16.71 1.38
N VAL A 188 18.93 17.61 0.40
CA VAL A 188 18.60 17.34 -1.02
C VAL A 188 19.42 16.17 -1.53
N THR A 189 20.72 16.15 -1.25
CA THR A 189 21.60 15.02 -1.62
C THR A 189 21.14 13.70 -1.00
N ALA A 190 20.69 13.71 0.25
CA ALA A 190 20.15 12.52 0.91
C ALA A 190 18.84 12.05 0.24
N ILE A 191 17.93 12.95 -0.10
CA ILE A 191 16.69 12.64 -0.84
C ILE A 191 17.01 11.98 -2.18
N ASP A 192 17.90 12.58 -2.97
CA ASP A 192 18.26 12.10 -4.30
C ASP A 192 18.97 10.73 -4.25
N SER A 193 19.72 10.47 -3.17
CA SER A 193 20.45 9.21 -2.99
C SER A 193 19.57 7.96 -2.91
N PHE A 194 18.26 8.09 -2.62
CA PHE A 194 17.35 6.95 -2.55
C PHE A 194 16.96 6.40 -3.93
N GLY A 195 17.15 7.14 -5.02
CA GLY A 195 17.05 6.62 -6.37
C GLY A 195 15.68 6.03 -6.72
N ALA A 196 15.56 4.70 -6.74
CA ALA A 196 14.35 3.94 -7.13
C ALA A 196 13.67 3.23 -5.94
N ASP A 197 13.98 3.66 -4.72
CA ASP A 197 13.40 3.12 -3.50
C ASP A 197 11.93 3.57 -3.35
N THR A 198 11.02 2.62 -3.13
CA THR A 198 9.56 2.84 -2.97
C THR A 198 9.02 2.45 -1.59
N SER A 199 9.92 2.20 -0.65
CA SER A 199 9.65 1.78 0.72
C SER A 199 8.72 2.72 1.51
N LEU A 200 8.13 2.17 2.56
CA LEU A 200 7.20 2.89 3.43
C LEU A 200 7.92 3.88 4.36
N ASP A 201 9.13 3.55 4.83
CA ASP A 201 9.95 4.40 5.71
C ASP A 201 10.43 5.66 4.99
N LEU A 202 10.88 5.56 3.74
CA LEU A 202 11.23 6.72 2.92
C LEU A 202 10.03 7.67 2.72
N ARG A 203 8.87 7.11 2.34
CA ARG A 203 7.63 7.91 2.23
C ARG A 203 7.23 8.55 3.56
N GLY A 204 7.38 7.82 4.66
CA GLY A 204 7.16 8.31 6.01
C GLY A 204 8.09 9.46 6.41
N ALA A 205 9.32 9.47 5.89
CA ALA A 205 10.30 10.52 6.14
C ALA A 205 10.10 11.76 5.23
N LEU A 206 9.64 11.58 4.00
CA LEU A 206 9.37 12.66 3.04
C LEU A 206 8.05 13.40 3.30
N ASN A 207 6.98 12.70 3.70
CA ASN A 207 5.66 13.31 3.90
C ASN A 207 5.66 14.49 4.90
N PRO A 208 6.35 14.44 6.05
CA PRO A 208 6.42 15.56 6.98
C PRO A 208 7.09 16.81 6.40
N ILE A 209 8.01 16.68 5.43
CA ILE A 209 8.67 17.82 4.77
C ILE A 209 7.65 18.63 3.95
N LEU A 210 6.66 17.95 3.36
CA LEU A 210 5.58 18.56 2.59
C LEU A 210 4.35 18.90 3.42
N ALA A 211 4.44 18.82 4.75
CA ALA A 211 3.35 19.23 5.62
C ALA A 211 3.10 20.74 5.46
N THR A 212 1.83 21.11 5.26
CA THR A 212 1.44 22.51 5.09
C THR A 212 0.63 23.02 6.27
N THR A 213 0.76 24.32 6.52
CA THR A 213 -0.05 25.06 7.47
C THR A 213 -0.74 26.23 6.77
N ARG A 214 -1.99 26.46 7.11
CA ARG A 214 -2.77 27.59 6.59
C ARG A 214 -2.45 28.84 7.41
N ILE A 215 -2.11 29.92 6.72
CA ILE A 215 -1.84 31.22 7.34
C ILE A 215 -2.62 32.32 6.62
N ALA A 216 -2.89 33.40 7.36
CA ALA A 216 -3.36 34.66 6.81
C ALA A 216 -2.22 35.68 6.87
N ALA A 217 -2.03 36.42 5.79
CA ALA A 217 -1.08 37.53 5.69
C ALA A 217 -1.82 38.80 5.27
N GLN A 218 -1.34 39.95 5.73
CA GLN A 218 -1.89 41.24 5.35
C GLN A 218 -1.19 41.72 4.07
N GLY A 219 -1.96 41.96 3.00
CA GLY A 219 -1.39 42.36 1.71
C GLY A 219 -0.63 41.22 1.01
N ASP A 220 0.60 41.49 0.56
CA ASP A 220 1.42 40.57 -0.22
C ASP A 220 2.01 39.40 0.62
N VAL A 221 2.49 38.37 -0.07
CA VAL A 221 3.14 37.21 0.55
C VAL A 221 4.40 37.66 1.31
N PRO A 222 4.58 37.27 2.59
CA PRO A 222 5.78 37.63 3.35
C PRO A 222 7.06 37.08 2.68
N GLU A 223 8.10 37.91 2.58
CA GLU A 223 9.38 37.50 1.99
C GLU A 223 9.99 36.29 2.72
N GLY A 224 10.55 35.34 1.95
CA GLY A 224 11.14 34.11 2.48
C GLY A 224 10.12 33.02 2.86
N THR A 225 8.82 33.24 2.62
CA THR A 225 7.80 32.22 2.85
C THR A 225 7.82 31.16 1.76
N ASN A 226 7.98 29.89 2.14
CA ASN A 226 7.82 28.77 1.23
C ASN A 226 6.33 28.46 1.01
N VAL A 227 5.75 29.05 -0.04
CA VAL A 227 4.32 28.94 -0.34
C VAL A 227 4.03 27.66 -1.13
N ALA A 228 3.15 26.82 -0.59
CA ALA A 228 2.63 25.64 -1.27
C ALA A 228 1.53 26.00 -2.27
N ARG A 229 0.56 26.84 -1.85
CA ARG A 229 -0.48 27.40 -2.73
C ARG A 229 -1.20 28.59 -2.11
N THR A 230 -1.75 29.47 -2.95
CA THR A 230 -2.68 30.53 -2.54
C THR A 230 -4.10 29.99 -2.46
N LEU A 231 -4.82 30.35 -1.39
CA LEU A 231 -6.19 29.94 -1.11
C LEU A 231 -7.18 31.04 -1.50
N THR A 232 -8.31 30.64 -2.07
CA THR A 232 -9.40 31.56 -2.43
C THR A 232 -10.61 31.33 -1.53
N VAL A 233 -11.09 32.38 -0.86
CA VAL A 233 -12.30 32.34 -0.03
C VAL A 233 -13.53 32.07 -0.91
N GLY A 234 -14.38 31.13 -0.48
CA GLY A 234 -15.54 30.63 -1.22
C GLY A 234 -15.27 29.39 -2.08
N ARG A 235 -14.00 29.13 -2.46
CA ARG A 235 -13.58 27.88 -3.14
C ARG A 235 -12.84 26.93 -2.21
N ASP A 236 -11.80 27.44 -1.55
CA ASP A 236 -10.86 26.66 -0.75
C ASP A 236 -11.06 26.83 0.76
N LEU A 237 -11.65 27.97 1.17
CA LEU A 237 -11.96 28.33 2.55
C LEU A 237 -13.37 28.90 2.64
N THR A 238 -14.07 28.62 3.74
CA THR A 238 -15.26 29.38 4.12
C THR A 238 -14.87 30.77 4.64
N ALA A 239 -15.82 31.71 4.63
CA ALA A 239 -15.57 33.05 5.17
C ALA A 239 -15.25 33.02 6.68
N ASP A 240 -15.87 32.09 7.41
CA ASP A 240 -15.63 31.90 8.85
C ASP A 240 -14.20 31.37 9.09
N GLU A 241 -13.77 30.33 8.38
CA GLU A 241 -12.40 29.80 8.48
C GLU A 241 -11.33 30.85 8.09
N ALA A 242 -11.62 31.66 7.07
CA ALA A 242 -10.73 32.75 6.66
C ALA A 242 -10.61 33.80 7.76
N PHE A 243 -11.71 34.17 8.42
CA PHE A 243 -11.67 35.11 9.52
C PHE A 243 -10.96 34.54 10.76
N ASP A 244 -11.21 33.27 11.09
CA ASP A 244 -10.53 32.61 12.21
C ASP A 244 -9.00 32.57 12.02
N LEU A 245 -8.52 32.41 10.78
CA LEU A 245 -7.10 32.51 10.45
C LEU A 245 -6.55 33.92 10.67
N LEU A 246 -7.33 34.97 10.38
CA LEU A 246 -6.94 36.36 10.64
C LEU A 246 -6.83 36.64 12.14
N VAL A 247 -7.79 36.14 12.92
CA VAL A 247 -7.78 36.28 14.39
C VAL A 247 -6.60 35.52 14.98
N ALA A 248 -6.35 34.29 14.53
CA ALA A 248 -5.21 33.48 14.98
C ALA A 248 -3.86 34.12 14.64
N ALA A 249 -3.77 34.81 13.50
CA ALA A 249 -2.59 35.58 13.11
C ALA A 249 -2.45 36.94 13.84
N GLY A 250 -3.42 37.31 14.68
CA GLY A 250 -3.46 38.61 15.36
C GLY A 250 -3.74 39.80 14.43
N LEU A 251 -4.26 39.53 13.22
CA LEU A 251 -4.56 40.53 12.20
C LEU A 251 -6.00 41.07 12.30
N ALA A 252 -6.87 40.41 13.07
CA ALA A 252 -8.24 40.85 13.32
C ALA A 252 -8.64 40.61 14.78
N ALA A 253 -9.55 41.44 15.29
CA ALA A 253 -10.17 41.22 16.59
C ALA A 253 -11.16 40.03 16.53
N PRO A 254 -11.44 39.35 17.67
CA PRO A 254 -12.43 38.28 17.72
C PRO A 254 -13.79 38.74 17.19
N ARG A 255 -14.54 37.84 16.57
CA ARG A 255 -15.85 38.16 15.99
C ARG A 255 -16.84 38.56 17.08
N LEU A 256 -17.56 39.66 16.86
CA LEU A 256 -18.67 40.04 17.71
C LEU A 256 -19.87 39.13 17.44
N SER A 257 -20.20 38.25 18.38
CA SER A 257 -21.42 37.44 18.27
C SER A 257 -22.66 38.30 18.50
N LEU A 258 -23.78 37.99 17.84
CA LEU A 258 -25.03 38.74 18.02
C LEU A 258 -25.57 38.65 19.46
N ALA A 259 -25.27 37.57 20.19
CA ALA A 259 -25.62 37.43 21.59
C ALA A 259 -24.77 38.35 22.47
N ASP A 260 -23.45 38.38 22.26
CA ASP A 260 -22.53 39.22 23.01
C ASP A 260 -22.76 40.70 22.72
N GLN A 261 -23.03 41.06 21.46
CA GLN A 261 -23.42 42.41 21.07
C GLN A 261 -24.68 42.85 21.80
N LYS A 262 -25.74 42.02 21.81
CA LYS A 262 -26.99 42.35 22.50
C LYS A 262 -26.79 42.46 24.00
N ALA A 263 -26.00 41.58 24.61
CA ALA A 263 -25.71 41.61 26.04
C ALA A 263 -24.91 42.87 26.41
N ALA A 264 -23.87 43.20 25.64
CA ALA A 264 -23.04 44.38 25.83
C ALA A 264 -23.85 45.68 25.63
N LEU A 265 -24.68 45.77 24.60
CA LEU A 265 -25.57 46.91 24.38
C LEU A 265 -26.59 47.05 25.51
N ALA A 266 -27.25 45.96 25.92
CA ALA A 266 -28.24 45.98 27.00
C ALA A 266 -27.63 46.42 28.35
N ALA A 267 -26.39 46.03 28.63
CA ALA A 267 -25.68 46.40 29.86
C ALA A 267 -25.28 47.89 29.91
N ASN A 268 -25.25 48.59 28.77
CA ASN A 268 -24.77 49.97 28.64
C ASN A 268 -25.86 50.97 28.22
N ILE A 269 -27.15 50.64 28.40
CA ILE A 269 -28.26 51.56 28.14
C ILE A 269 -28.32 52.62 29.24
N VAL A 270 -28.29 53.90 28.83
CA VAL A 270 -28.46 55.07 29.72
C VAL A 270 -29.50 56.00 29.10
N ASP A 271 -30.52 56.38 29.87
CA ASP A 271 -31.58 57.32 29.47
C ASP A 271 -32.28 56.98 28.13
N GLY A 272 -32.47 55.69 27.84
CA GLY A 272 -33.17 55.23 26.64
C GLY A 272 -32.32 55.22 25.36
N ALA A 273 -31.01 55.43 25.46
CA ALA A 273 -30.04 55.31 24.38
C ALA A 273 -28.81 54.48 24.80
N VAL A 274 -28.07 53.96 23.83
CA VAL A 274 -26.80 53.24 24.04
C VAL A 274 -25.82 53.64 22.94
N GLY A 275 -24.60 54.05 23.31
CA GLY A 275 -23.61 54.52 22.33
C GLY A 275 -24.10 55.70 21.46
N GLY A 276 -25.04 56.51 21.95
CA GLY A 276 -25.66 57.61 21.19
C GLY A 276 -26.81 57.20 20.24
N VAL A 277 -27.19 55.92 20.21
CA VAL A 277 -28.29 55.40 19.40
C VAL A 277 -29.53 55.13 20.28
N PRO A 278 -30.74 55.64 19.91
CA PRO A 278 -31.96 55.34 20.65
C PRO A 278 -32.28 53.83 20.67
N VAL A 279 -32.76 53.32 21.81
CA VAL A 279 -33.09 51.87 21.95
C VAL A 279 -34.13 51.41 20.92
N ALA A 280 -35.03 52.31 20.49
CA ALA A 280 -36.03 52.03 19.47
C ALA A 280 -35.45 51.73 18.08
N GLU A 281 -34.22 52.19 17.78
CA GLU A 281 -33.55 51.98 16.50
C GLU A 281 -32.72 50.69 16.47
N LEU A 282 -32.47 50.06 17.64
CA LEU A 282 -31.65 48.84 17.75
C LEU A 282 -32.27 47.58 17.10
N THR A 283 -33.49 47.68 16.56
CA THR A 283 -34.05 46.63 15.70
C THR A 283 -33.29 46.52 14.37
N ASP A 284 -32.68 47.61 13.91
CA ASP A 284 -31.81 47.63 12.73
C ASP A 284 -30.41 47.08 13.11
N PRO A 285 -29.90 46.04 12.43
CA PRO A 285 -28.52 45.56 12.61
C PRO A 285 -27.46 46.68 12.50
N ALA A 286 -27.58 47.58 11.53
CA ALA A 286 -26.59 48.63 11.31
C ALA A 286 -26.59 49.66 12.45
N ALA A 287 -27.74 49.90 13.08
CA ALA A 287 -27.84 50.75 14.26
C ALA A 287 -27.18 50.11 15.50
N ARG A 288 -27.27 48.78 15.64
CA ARG A 288 -26.59 48.03 16.72
C ARG A 288 -25.08 48.05 16.56
N ASP A 289 -24.57 47.89 15.33
CA ASP A 289 -23.14 47.94 15.06
C ASP A 289 -22.58 49.33 15.39
N ARG A 290 -23.22 50.41 14.94
CA ARG A 290 -22.83 51.80 15.29
C ARG A 290 -22.83 52.05 16.80
N ALA A 291 -23.85 51.57 17.51
CA ALA A 291 -23.93 51.71 18.96
C ALA A 291 -22.79 50.96 19.68
N TYR A 292 -22.44 49.76 19.19
CA TYR A 292 -21.35 48.97 19.75
C TYR A 292 -19.98 49.64 19.50
N THR A 293 -19.71 50.07 18.26
CA THR A 293 -18.46 50.79 17.91
C THR A 293 -18.29 52.07 18.74
N ALA A 294 -19.38 52.80 19.03
CA ALA A 294 -19.33 53.98 19.88
C ALA A 294 -18.95 53.65 21.34
N LEU A 295 -19.42 52.52 21.87
CA LEU A 295 -19.03 52.03 23.20
C LEU A 295 -17.58 51.52 23.22
N GLU A 296 -17.16 50.84 22.15
CA GLU A 296 -15.78 50.36 21.99
C GLU A 296 -14.79 51.54 21.97
N ALA A 297 -15.11 52.60 21.23
CA ALA A 297 -14.33 53.84 21.20
C ALA A 297 -14.28 54.56 22.56
N ALA A 298 -15.33 54.40 23.38
CA ALA A 298 -15.37 54.91 24.76
C ALA A 298 -14.67 53.98 25.78
N GLY A 299 -14.19 52.80 25.35
CA GLY A 299 -13.53 51.81 26.20
C GLY A 299 -14.46 51.06 27.17
N THR A 300 -15.78 51.09 26.94
CA THR A 300 -16.79 50.49 27.83
C THR A 300 -17.15 49.05 27.47
N VAL A 301 -16.80 48.58 26.27
CA VAL A 301 -16.98 47.19 25.82
C VAL A 301 -15.68 46.62 25.24
N PRO A 302 -15.48 45.28 25.24
CA PRO A 302 -14.32 44.64 24.63
C PRO A 302 -14.26 44.90 23.12
N THR A 303 -13.03 44.95 22.58
CA THR A 303 -12.83 45.09 21.14
C THR A 303 -13.28 43.85 20.39
N ALA A 304 -14.14 44.01 19.38
CA ALA A 304 -14.72 42.89 18.63
C ALA A 304 -15.17 43.32 17.23
N ALA A 305 -14.86 42.51 16.22
CA ALA A 305 -15.13 42.86 14.82
C ALA A 305 -16.61 42.70 14.46
N THR A 306 -17.19 43.74 13.88
CA THR A 306 -18.54 43.74 13.27
C THR A 306 -18.57 42.94 11.95
N PRO A 307 -19.75 42.52 11.45
CA PRO A 307 -19.85 41.77 10.19
C PRO A 307 -19.23 42.48 8.97
N ASP A 308 -19.34 43.80 8.89
CA ASP A 308 -18.77 44.60 7.80
C ASP A 308 -17.24 44.68 7.91
N GLU A 309 -16.71 44.80 9.13
CA GLU A 309 -15.26 44.77 9.39
C GLU A 309 -14.66 43.39 9.11
N VAL A 310 -15.40 42.30 9.41
CA VAL A 310 -15.03 40.93 9.03
C VAL A 310 -14.89 40.82 7.52
N ALA A 311 -15.87 41.30 6.75
CA ALA A 311 -15.83 41.25 5.29
C ALA A 311 -14.68 42.09 4.70
N ALA A 312 -14.43 43.28 5.25
CA ALA A 312 -13.32 44.14 4.83
C ALA A 312 -11.94 43.52 5.17
N ALA A 313 -11.81 42.92 6.36
CA ALA A 313 -10.58 42.25 6.79
C ALA A 313 -10.24 41.04 5.91
N ILE A 314 -11.25 40.24 5.54
CA ILE A 314 -11.06 39.12 4.60
C ILE A 314 -10.65 39.64 3.22
N ALA A 315 -11.28 40.71 2.72
CA ALA A 315 -10.98 41.26 1.40
C ALA A 315 -9.57 41.86 1.28
N GLY A 316 -9.01 42.37 2.38
CA GLY A 316 -7.66 42.95 2.44
C GLY A 316 -6.55 41.94 2.76
N ALA A 317 -6.90 40.66 2.95
CA ALA A 317 -5.96 39.63 3.36
C ALA A 317 -5.68 38.60 2.26
N THR A 318 -4.48 38.03 2.31
CA THR A 318 -4.07 36.91 1.48
C THR A 318 -4.01 35.65 2.33
N PHE A 319 -4.63 34.57 1.85
CA PHE A 319 -4.65 33.27 2.52
C PHE A 319 -3.75 32.30 1.77
N LEU A 320 -2.86 31.64 2.49
CA LEU A 320 -1.82 30.79 1.92
C LEU A 320 -1.77 29.45 2.66
N GLU A 321 -1.46 28.38 1.93
CA GLU A 321 -0.83 27.21 2.52
C GLU A 321 0.68 27.35 2.36
N THR A 322 1.38 27.21 3.47
CA THR A 322 2.83 27.33 3.56
C THR A 322 3.42 26.02 4.03
N TYR A 323 4.56 25.62 3.48
CA TYR A 323 5.25 24.45 3.96
C TYR A 323 5.84 24.71 5.34
N ALA A 324 5.80 23.72 6.22
CA ALA A 324 6.53 23.75 7.48
C ALA A 324 8.05 23.81 7.25
N GLU A 325 8.51 23.23 6.13
CA GLU A 325 9.89 23.32 5.67
C GLU A 325 10.16 24.71 5.03
N PRO A 326 11.08 25.51 5.59
CA PRO A 326 11.38 26.84 5.06
C PRO A 326 12.13 26.84 3.73
N ASP A 327 12.93 25.81 3.42
CA ASP A 327 13.74 25.79 2.19
C ASP A 327 12.98 25.20 1.00
N PRO A 328 12.72 26.00 -0.07
CA PRO A 328 12.05 25.52 -1.27
C PRO A 328 12.77 24.36 -1.95
N ALA A 329 14.11 24.35 -1.97
CA ALA A 329 14.90 23.31 -2.63
C ALA A 329 14.68 21.93 -2.00
N VAL A 330 14.53 21.88 -0.66
CA VAL A 330 14.23 20.64 0.06
C VAL A 330 12.81 20.18 -0.24
N THR A 331 11.83 21.09 -0.25
CA THR A 331 10.45 20.73 -0.60
C THR A 331 10.30 20.27 -2.05
N GLU A 332 11.00 20.91 -3.00
CA GLU A 332 10.98 20.53 -4.40
C GLU A 332 11.59 19.14 -4.60
N ALA A 333 12.74 18.86 -3.97
CA ALA A 333 13.37 17.55 -3.99
C ALA A 333 12.46 16.47 -3.38
N ALA A 334 11.83 16.75 -2.23
CA ALA A 334 10.92 15.81 -1.57
C ALA A 334 9.66 15.53 -2.40
N ALA A 335 9.07 16.56 -3.02
CA ALA A 335 7.93 16.43 -3.91
C ALA A 335 8.27 15.62 -5.18
N ALA A 336 9.42 15.91 -5.80
CA ALA A 336 9.90 15.17 -6.96
C ALA A 336 10.17 13.69 -6.63
N ALA A 337 10.77 13.40 -5.47
CA ALA A 337 11.01 12.05 -4.99
C ALA A 337 9.68 11.30 -4.76
N LEU A 338 8.71 11.91 -4.08
CA LEU A 338 7.40 11.29 -3.86
C LEU A 338 6.63 11.06 -5.16
N GLN A 339 6.69 11.99 -6.11
CA GLN A 339 6.07 11.82 -7.42
C GLN A 339 6.70 10.64 -8.20
N LYS A 340 8.03 10.51 -8.15
CA LYS A 340 8.74 9.38 -8.76
C LYS A 340 8.36 8.05 -8.10
N ILE A 341 8.26 8.01 -6.77
CA ILE A 341 7.81 6.84 -6.01
C ILE A 341 6.38 6.45 -6.42
N GLN A 342 5.46 7.42 -6.49
CA GLN A 342 4.07 7.18 -6.90
C GLN A 342 3.98 6.65 -8.33
N LEU A 343 4.78 7.20 -9.26
CA LEU A 343 4.84 6.72 -10.64
C LEU A 343 5.34 5.27 -10.69
N GLN A 344 6.42 4.95 -9.97
CA GLN A 344 6.96 3.60 -9.92
C GLN A 344 5.97 2.61 -9.29
N LEU A 345 5.33 2.98 -8.18
CA LEU A 345 4.29 2.16 -7.55
C LEU A 345 3.09 1.96 -8.47
N GLY A 346 2.64 3.01 -9.17
CA GLY A 346 1.56 2.93 -10.14
C GLY A 346 1.90 2.01 -11.32
N LEU A 347 3.14 2.06 -11.82
CA LEU A 347 3.62 1.14 -12.86
C LEU A 347 3.68 -0.31 -12.37
N MET A 348 4.13 -0.54 -11.13
CA MET A 348 4.14 -1.87 -10.51
C MET A 348 2.73 -2.42 -10.32
N GLN A 349 1.80 -1.62 -9.80
CA GLN A 349 0.40 -2.00 -9.65
C GLN A 349 -0.27 -2.28 -11.00
N ALA A 350 0.02 -1.48 -12.02
CA ALA A 350 -0.48 -1.73 -13.37
C ALA A 350 0.08 -3.03 -13.97
N ALA A 351 1.35 -3.33 -13.70
CA ALA A 351 1.97 -4.59 -14.11
C ALA A 351 1.33 -5.79 -13.40
N ASP A 352 1.11 -5.70 -12.09
CA ASP A 352 0.43 -6.73 -11.29
C ASP A 352 -1.00 -6.97 -11.82
N LEU A 353 -1.77 -5.89 -12.02
CA LEU A 353 -3.11 -5.95 -12.59
C LEU A 353 -3.12 -6.60 -13.99
N ALA A 354 -2.12 -6.29 -14.82
CA ALA A 354 -2.00 -6.88 -16.15
C ALA A 354 -1.67 -8.38 -16.10
N LEU A 355 -0.81 -8.81 -15.17
CA LEU A 355 -0.53 -10.23 -14.93
C LEU A 355 -1.77 -10.97 -14.43
N ASP A 356 -2.53 -10.35 -13.54
CA ASP A 356 -3.79 -10.87 -13.02
C ASP A 356 -4.85 -10.99 -14.13
N ALA A 357 -4.99 -9.97 -14.97
CA ALA A 357 -5.86 -9.98 -16.13
C ALA A 357 -5.46 -11.05 -17.16
N MET A 358 -4.16 -11.22 -17.40
CA MET A 358 -3.63 -12.26 -18.29
C MET A 358 -3.91 -13.67 -17.75
N SER A 359 -3.74 -13.86 -16.44
CA SER A 359 -4.10 -15.10 -15.76
C SER A 359 -5.60 -15.40 -15.95
N LEU A 360 -6.47 -14.43 -15.70
CA LEU A 360 -7.92 -14.62 -15.85
C LEU A 360 -8.30 -14.90 -17.31
N ALA A 361 -7.69 -14.18 -18.26
CA ALA A 361 -7.87 -14.42 -19.69
C ALA A 361 -7.47 -15.85 -20.09
N SER A 362 -6.38 -16.40 -19.52
CA SER A 362 -5.97 -17.78 -19.81
C SER A 362 -6.95 -18.82 -19.27
N ILE A 363 -7.55 -18.58 -18.10
CA ILE A 363 -8.60 -19.43 -17.52
C ILE A 363 -9.84 -19.41 -18.43
N TYR A 364 -10.30 -18.22 -18.81
CA TYR A 364 -11.45 -18.08 -19.69
C TYR A 364 -11.20 -18.66 -21.08
N PHE A 365 -9.99 -18.50 -21.62
CA PHE A 365 -9.61 -19.12 -22.89
C PHE A 365 -9.65 -20.64 -22.79
N LEU A 366 -9.08 -21.23 -21.74
CA LEU A 366 -9.04 -22.68 -21.55
C LEU A 366 -10.45 -23.27 -21.35
N ALA A 367 -11.32 -22.57 -20.62
CA ALA A 367 -12.72 -22.93 -20.45
C ALA A 367 -13.53 -22.80 -21.77
N ALA A 368 -13.24 -21.76 -22.55
CA ALA A 368 -13.96 -21.42 -23.77
C ALA A 368 -13.50 -22.18 -25.02
N ILE A 369 -12.23 -22.61 -25.12
CA ILE A 369 -11.68 -23.17 -26.35
C ILE A 369 -12.44 -24.44 -26.79
N GLY A 370 -12.81 -25.32 -25.85
CA GLY A 370 -13.63 -26.49 -26.14
C GLY A 370 -15.00 -26.12 -26.71
N LEU A 371 -15.64 -25.11 -26.12
CA LEU A 371 -16.94 -24.59 -26.55
C LEU A 371 -16.84 -23.88 -27.92
N ALA A 372 -15.76 -23.14 -28.17
CA ALA A 372 -15.51 -22.46 -29.44
C ALA A 372 -15.48 -23.43 -30.61
N ILE A 373 -14.95 -24.63 -30.38
CA ILE A 373 -14.83 -25.69 -31.38
C ILE A 373 -16.18 -26.34 -31.64
N THR A 374 -16.87 -26.79 -30.58
CA THR A 374 -18.17 -27.45 -30.72
C THR A 374 -19.19 -26.52 -31.35
N PHE A 375 -19.20 -25.25 -30.92
CA PHE A 375 -20.11 -24.24 -31.46
C PHE A 375 -19.72 -23.81 -32.88
N GLY A 376 -18.42 -23.68 -33.16
CA GLY A 376 -17.92 -23.34 -34.50
C GLY A 376 -18.30 -24.36 -35.58
N VAL A 377 -18.31 -25.64 -35.22
CA VAL A 377 -18.56 -26.72 -36.18
C VAL A 377 -20.04 -27.04 -36.31
N MET A 378 -20.74 -27.20 -35.19
CA MET A 378 -22.13 -27.68 -35.19
C MET A 378 -23.17 -26.55 -35.09
N ARG A 379 -22.75 -25.33 -34.73
CA ARG A 379 -23.65 -24.18 -34.44
C ARG A 379 -24.73 -24.50 -33.39
N VAL A 380 -24.43 -25.43 -32.48
CA VAL A 380 -25.31 -25.86 -31.38
C VAL A 380 -24.80 -25.30 -30.07
N ILE A 381 -25.65 -24.57 -29.37
CA ILE A 381 -25.36 -24.06 -28.02
C ILE A 381 -25.46 -25.24 -27.03
N ASN A 382 -24.39 -25.50 -26.28
CA ASN A 382 -24.34 -26.57 -25.29
C ASN A 382 -24.15 -25.99 -23.87
N MET A 383 -25.24 -25.94 -23.09
CA MET A 383 -25.19 -25.48 -21.70
C MET A 383 -24.56 -26.50 -20.75
N ALA A 384 -24.49 -27.77 -21.13
CA ALA A 384 -23.81 -28.81 -20.35
C ALA A 384 -22.28 -28.73 -20.45
N HIS A 385 -21.71 -27.79 -21.22
CA HIS A 385 -20.26 -27.65 -21.37
C HIS A 385 -19.55 -27.40 -20.03
N GLY A 386 -20.14 -26.59 -19.15
CA GLY A 386 -19.63 -26.35 -17.80
C GLY A 386 -19.50 -27.63 -16.98
N GLU A 387 -20.39 -28.61 -17.19
CA GLU A 387 -20.33 -29.88 -16.47
C GLU A 387 -19.16 -30.77 -16.92
N PHE A 388 -18.66 -30.60 -18.15
CA PHE A 388 -17.42 -31.26 -18.55
C PHE A 388 -16.21 -30.67 -17.80
N ILE A 389 -16.22 -29.37 -17.51
CA ILE A 389 -15.22 -28.74 -16.63
C ILE A 389 -15.33 -29.32 -15.22
N MET A 390 -16.53 -29.41 -14.67
CA MET A 390 -16.78 -30.02 -13.36
C MET A 390 -16.31 -31.49 -13.31
N MET A 391 -16.68 -32.32 -14.29
CA MET A 391 -16.25 -33.72 -14.34
C MET A 391 -14.73 -33.87 -14.45
N GLY A 392 -14.07 -32.97 -15.17
CA GLY A 392 -12.61 -32.90 -15.22
C GLY A 392 -11.99 -32.63 -13.84
N ALA A 393 -12.49 -31.62 -13.14
CA ALA A 393 -12.04 -31.27 -11.79
C ALA A 393 -12.22 -32.43 -10.80
N TYR A 394 -13.39 -33.09 -10.81
CA TYR A 394 -13.62 -34.29 -10.00
C TYR A 394 -12.77 -35.48 -10.41
N THR A 395 -12.43 -35.63 -11.70
CA THR A 395 -11.50 -36.67 -12.15
C THR A 395 -10.11 -36.45 -11.56
N GLY A 396 -9.65 -35.19 -11.49
CA GLY A 396 -8.42 -34.83 -10.79
C GLY A 396 -8.48 -35.21 -9.32
N TYR A 397 -9.57 -34.85 -8.63
CA TYR A 397 -9.74 -35.17 -7.21
C TYR A 397 -9.76 -36.68 -6.95
N VAL A 398 -10.52 -37.43 -7.74
CA VAL A 398 -10.58 -38.90 -7.64
C VAL A 398 -9.20 -39.50 -7.88
N THR A 399 -8.45 -39.02 -8.88
CA THR A 399 -7.10 -39.51 -9.16
C THR A 399 -6.17 -39.34 -7.93
N GLN A 400 -6.29 -38.24 -7.19
CA GLN A 400 -5.54 -38.01 -5.95
C GLN A 400 -5.91 -38.95 -4.80
N LEU A 401 -7.11 -39.54 -4.81
CA LEU A 401 -7.48 -40.56 -3.82
C LEU A 401 -6.74 -41.88 -4.05
N TRP A 402 -6.36 -42.18 -5.30
CA TRP A 402 -5.67 -43.42 -5.67
C TRP A 402 -4.15 -43.24 -5.77
N ILE A 403 -3.67 -42.04 -6.11
CA ILE A 403 -2.26 -41.71 -6.26
C ILE A 403 -1.89 -40.64 -5.23
N SER A 404 -1.18 -41.06 -4.18
CA SER A 404 -0.78 -40.17 -3.07
C SER A 404 0.30 -39.16 -3.46
N ASP A 405 1.10 -39.43 -4.50
CA ASP A 405 2.04 -38.45 -5.05
C ASP A 405 1.30 -37.41 -5.90
N TYR A 406 1.20 -36.18 -5.40
CA TYR A 406 0.51 -35.09 -6.06
C TYR A 406 1.06 -34.76 -7.46
N THR A 407 2.37 -34.94 -7.69
CA THR A 407 2.98 -34.69 -9.02
C THR A 407 2.55 -35.76 -10.02
N ALA A 408 2.68 -37.04 -9.65
CA ALA A 408 2.21 -38.14 -10.48
C ALA A 408 0.70 -38.09 -10.69
N SER A 409 -0.07 -37.69 -9.67
CA SER A 409 -1.52 -37.58 -9.73
C SER A 409 -1.99 -36.62 -10.82
N ILE A 410 -1.36 -35.45 -10.98
CA ILE A 410 -1.75 -34.46 -11.99
C ILE A 410 -1.39 -34.95 -13.40
N LEU A 411 -0.20 -35.55 -13.56
CA LEU A 411 0.24 -36.08 -14.84
C LEU A 411 -0.68 -37.19 -15.36
N VAL A 412 -1.24 -38.00 -14.46
CA VAL A 412 -2.25 -39.03 -14.79
C VAL A 412 -3.65 -38.43 -14.91
N ALA A 413 -3.99 -37.44 -14.09
CA ALA A 413 -5.30 -36.80 -14.09
C ALA A 413 -5.60 -36.07 -15.40
N LEU A 414 -4.61 -35.42 -16.05
CA LEU A 414 -4.85 -34.68 -17.29
C LEU A 414 -5.32 -35.61 -18.44
N PRO A 415 -4.62 -36.72 -18.79
CA PRO A 415 -5.12 -37.69 -19.77
C PRO A 415 -6.42 -38.37 -19.34
N LEU A 416 -6.58 -38.68 -18.05
CA LEU A 416 -7.78 -39.36 -17.56
C LEU A 416 -9.01 -38.45 -17.64
N ALA A 417 -8.88 -37.18 -17.23
CA ALA A 417 -9.92 -36.17 -17.35
C ALA A 417 -10.34 -36.02 -18.82
N PHE A 418 -9.37 -35.92 -19.73
CA PHE A 418 -9.66 -35.90 -21.17
C PHE A 418 -10.44 -37.13 -21.62
N ALA A 419 -10.01 -38.34 -21.24
CA ALA A 419 -10.67 -39.57 -21.67
C ALA A 419 -12.10 -39.67 -21.12
N VAL A 420 -12.30 -39.39 -19.83
CA VAL A 420 -13.62 -39.43 -19.17
C VAL A 420 -14.57 -38.43 -19.82
N THR A 421 -14.15 -37.18 -19.98
CA THR A 421 -15.04 -36.15 -20.54
C THR A 421 -15.20 -36.26 -22.06
N PHE A 422 -14.21 -36.79 -22.78
CA PHE A 422 -14.35 -37.15 -24.19
C PHE A 422 -15.43 -38.21 -24.38
N LEU A 423 -15.40 -39.28 -23.59
CA LEU A 423 -16.40 -40.35 -23.64
C LEU A 423 -17.78 -39.84 -23.23
N ALA A 424 -17.87 -39.04 -22.16
CA ALA A 424 -19.11 -38.41 -21.74
C ALA A 424 -19.67 -37.47 -22.82
N GLY A 425 -18.80 -36.71 -23.49
CA GLY A 425 -19.16 -35.86 -24.61
C GLY A 425 -19.71 -36.64 -25.80
N VAL A 426 -19.01 -37.71 -26.19
CA VAL A 426 -19.48 -38.62 -27.26
C VAL A 426 -20.82 -39.26 -26.90
N ALA A 427 -21.02 -39.67 -25.65
CA ALA A 427 -22.28 -40.21 -25.19
C ALA A 427 -23.41 -39.16 -25.27
N LEU A 428 -23.16 -37.94 -24.82
CA LEU A 428 -24.13 -36.84 -24.89
C LEU A 428 -24.49 -36.50 -26.35
N GLU A 429 -23.51 -36.45 -27.24
CA GLU A 429 -23.74 -36.22 -28.66
C GLU A 429 -24.60 -37.32 -29.27
N ARG A 430 -24.24 -38.59 -29.04
CA ARG A 430 -24.92 -39.74 -29.64
C ARG A 430 -26.33 -39.99 -29.10
N LEU A 431 -26.54 -39.76 -27.82
CA LEU A 431 -27.82 -40.06 -27.19
C LEU A 431 -28.81 -38.90 -27.35
N VAL A 432 -28.33 -37.66 -27.32
CA VAL A 432 -29.20 -36.48 -27.24
C VAL A 432 -29.01 -35.57 -28.45
N ILE A 433 -27.82 -34.98 -28.61
CA ILE A 433 -27.62 -33.85 -29.53
C ILE A 433 -27.85 -34.25 -30.99
N ARG A 434 -27.47 -35.47 -31.40
CA ARG A 434 -27.66 -35.91 -32.79
C ARG A 434 -29.11 -35.86 -33.26
N HIS A 435 -30.06 -36.03 -32.34
CA HIS A 435 -31.49 -36.03 -32.62
C HIS A 435 -32.05 -34.60 -32.72
N LEU A 436 -31.30 -33.60 -32.24
CA LEU A 436 -31.75 -32.22 -32.08
C LEU A 436 -30.96 -31.20 -32.93
N TYR A 437 -30.02 -31.63 -33.78
CA TYR A 437 -29.18 -30.72 -34.58
C TYR A 437 -29.92 -29.62 -35.35
N LYS A 438 -31.15 -29.90 -35.81
CA LYS A 438 -31.97 -28.95 -36.58
C LYS A 438 -32.86 -28.05 -35.71
N ARG A 439 -32.75 -28.17 -34.38
CA ARG A 439 -33.66 -27.55 -33.40
C ARG A 439 -32.84 -26.89 -32.28
N PRO A 440 -32.30 -25.68 -32.52
CA PRO A 440 -31.33 -25.05 -31.62
C PRO A 440 -31.90 -24.72 -30.24
N LEU A 441 -33.16 -24.27 -30.16
CA LEU A 441 -33.84 -23.99 -28.89
C LEU A 441 -34.07 -25.26 -28.06
N GLU A 442 -34.52 -26.34 -28.69
CA GLU A 442 -34.71 -27.64 -28.04
C GLU A 442 -33.38 -28.20 -27.53
N THR A 443 -32.29 -28.01 -28.29
CA THR A 443 -30.95 -28.45 -27.86
C THR A 443 -30.46 -27.66 -26.65
N LEU A 444 -30.71 -26.36 -26.60
CA LEU A 444 -30.39 -25.53 -25.43
C LEU A 444 -31.15 -26.00 -24.18
N LEU A 445 -32.46 -26.24 -24.31
CA LEU A 445 -33.28 -26.76 -23.20
C LEU A 445 -32.83 -28.15 -22.75
N ALA A 446 -32.55 -29.06 -23.69
CA ALA A 446 -32.09 -30.41 -23.40
C ALA A 446 -30.73 -30.41 -22.67
N THR A 447 -29.76 -29.61 -23.16
CA THR A 447 -28.43 -29.51 -22.53
C THR A 447 -28.48 -28.81 -21.17
N PHE A 448 -29.40 -27.87 -20.96
CA PHE A 448 -29.65 -27.29 -19.65
C PHE A 448 -30.22 -28.32 -18.66
N GLY A 449 -31.21 -29.11 -19.07
CA GLY A 449 -31.75 -30.20 -18.23
C GLY A 449 -30.69 -31.25 -17.88
N ILE A 450 -29.80 -31.57 -18.83
CA ILE A 450 -28.67 -32.48 -18.60
C ILE A 450 -27.63 -31.85 -17.66
N SER A 451 -27.39 -30.54 -17.74
CA SER A 451 -26.52 -29.84 -16.80
C SER A 451 -27.03 -30.02 -15.37
N ILE A 452 -28.32 -29.74 -15.12
CA ILE A 452 -28.95 -29.96 -13.80
C ILE A 452 -28.80 -31.42 -13.37
N ALA A 453 -29.07 -32.39 -14.26
CA ALA A 453 -28.95 -33.81 -13.94
C ALA A 453 -27.52 -34.21 -13.54
N LEU A 454 -26.50 -33.72 -14.25
CA LEU A 454 -25.09 -33.99 -13.96
C LEU A 454 -24.64 -33.33 -12.65
N GLN A 455 -25.09 -32.10 -12.36
CA GLN A 455 -24.82 -31.45 -11.08
C GLN A 455 -25.40 -32.22 -9.91
N GLN A 456 -26.65 -32.67 -10.04
CA GLN A 456 -27.29 -33.47 -8.99
C GLN A 456 -26.61 -34.84 -8.83
N LEU A 457 -26.17 -35.44 -9.94
CA LEU A 457 -25.37 -36.67 -9.88
C LEU A 457 -24.05 -36.43 -9.12
N ALA A 458 -23.35 -35.33 -9.40
CA ALA A 458 -22.13 -34.97 -8.67
C ALA A 458 -22.39 -34.73 -7.18
N LYS A 459 -23.49 -34.03 -6.83
CA LYS A 459 -23.92 -33.84 -5.43
C LYS A 459 -24.21 -35.17 -4.72
N ASN A 460 -24.83 -36.12 -5.42
CA ASN A 460 -25.11 -37.44 -4.85
C ASN A 460 -23.84 -38.29 -4.64
N ILE A 461 -22.86 -38.20 -5.54
CA ILE A 461 -21.63 -39.00 -5.46
C ILE A 461 -20.60 -38.37 -4.50
N PHE A 462 -20.36 -37.06 -4.60
CA PHE A 462 -19.28 -36.37 -3.92
C PHE A 462 -19.73 -35.49 -2.74
N GLY A 463 -21.03 -35.26 -2.60
CA GLY A 463 -21.63 -34.35 -1.63
C GLY A 463 -21.75 -32.90 -2.14
N THR A 464 -22.27 -32.03 -1.29
CA THR A 464 -22.41 -30.58 -1.55
C THR A 464 -21.21 -29.77 -1.09
N GLN A 465 -20.29 -30.39 -0.33
CA GLN A 465 -19.10 -29.74 0.20
C GLN A 465 -18.01 -29.62 -0.85
N ALA A 466 -17.24 -28.53 -0.79
CA ALA A 466 -16.09 -28.33 -1.65
C ALA A 466 -15.01 -29.38 -1.37
N ARG A 467 -14.50 -30.01 -2.44
CA ARG A 467 -13.38 -30.97 -2.37
C ARG A 467 -12.09 -30.27 -2.79
N PRO A 468 -11.01 -30.34 -1.99
CA PRO A 468 -9.74 -29.73 -2.36
C PRO A 468 -9.02 -30.59 -3.39
N LEU A 469 -8.60 -29.99 -4.51
CA LEU A 469 -7.61 -30.58 -5.41
C LEU A 469 -6.26 -29.97 -5.04
N THR A 470 -5.37 -30.79 -4.50
CA THR A 470 -4.13 -30.30 -3.89
C THR A 470 -3.05 -30.15 -4.95
N ALA A 471 -2.38 -29.00 -4.99
CA ALA A 471 -1.27 -28.77 -5.90
C ALA A 471 0.03 -29.44 -5.38
N PRO A 472 0.90 -29.95 -6.27
CA PRO A 472 2.22 -30.45 -5.92
C PRO A 472 3.13 -29.30 -5.47
N SER A 473 4.22 -29.63 -4.76
CA SER A 473 5.13 -28.65 -4.17
C SER A 473 5.76 -27.67 -5.16
N TRP A 474 5.95 -28.05 -6.42
CA TRP A 474 6.49 -27.16 -7.46
C TRP A 474 5.47 -26.13 -7.99
N LEU A 475 4.18 -26.32 -7.69
CA LEU A 475 3.11 -25.35 -7.95
C LEU A 475 2.74 -24.53 -6.71
N ASP A 476 3.33 -24.85 -5.56
CA ASP A 476 3.06 -24.14 -4.32
C ASP A 476 3.83 -22.82 -4.25
N GLY A 477 3.19 -21.79 -3.71
CA GLY A 477 3.74 -20.44 -3.60
C GLY A 477 3.55 -19.56 -4.85
N ALA A 478 4.41 -18.55 -4.96
CA ALA A 478 4.37 -17.52 -6.00
C ALA A 478 5.78 -17.07 -6.42
N LEU A 479 5.90 -16.69 -7.68
CA LEU A 479 7.05 -15.95 -8.18
C LEU A 479 6.87 -14.47 -7.81
N SER A 480 7.57 -14.03 -6.76
CA SER A 480 7.59 -12.63 -6.33
C SER A 480 8.76 -11.89 -7.01
N PHE A 481 8.46 -10.83 -7.74
CA PHE A 481 9.49 -9.94 -8.27
C PHE A 481 9.88 -8.86 -7.23
N ASN A 482 8.89 -8.40 -6.48
CA ASN A 482 9.01 -7.45 -5.38
C ASN A 482 7.78 -7.59 -4.45
N ASP A 483 7.65 -6.73 -3.44
CA ASP A 483 6.54 -6.74 -2.48
C ASP A 483 5.16 -6.42 -3.10
N VAL A 484 5.12 -5.91 -4.34
CA VAL A 484 3.90 -5.43 -5.00
C VAL A 484 3.43 -6.37 -6.12
N VAL A 485 4.36 -7.03 -6.81
CA VAL A 485 4.13 -7.81 -8.02
C VAL A 485 4.51 -9.26 -7.73
N SER A 486 3.48 -10.10 -7.61
CA SER A 486 3.67 -11.53 -7.40
C SER A 486 2.64 -12.32 -8.17
N ILE A 487 3.08 -13.43 -8.79
CA ILE A 487 2.18 -14.31 -9.53
C ILE A 487 2.33 -15.74 -9.03
N SER A 488 1.20 -16.35 -8.62
CA SER A 488 1.18 -17.74 -8.17
C SER A 488 1.63 -18.69 -9.29
N TYR A 489 2.42 -19.71 -8.95
CA TYR A 489 2.87 -20.72 -9.90
C TYR A 489 1.70 -21.46 -10.57
N ILE A 490 0.57 -21.61 -9.88
CA ILE A 490 -0.67 -22.18 -10.43
C ILE A 490 -1.16 -21.36 -11.62
N ARG A 491 -1.13 -20.02 -11.52
CA ARG A 491 -1.56 -19.12 -12.60
C ARG A 491 -0.64 -19.19 -13.81
N ILE A 492 0.67 -19.26 -13.57
CA ILE A 492 1.67 -19.47 -14.63
C ILE A 492 1.41 -20.82 -15.31
N ALA A 493 1.16 -21.88 -14.54
CA ALA A 493 0.89 -23.21 -15.09
C ALA A 493 -0.38 -23.25 -15.95
N ILE A 494 -1.46 -22.57 -15.54
CA ILE A 494 -2.68 -22.44 -16.35
C ILE A 494 -2.37 -21.67 -17.64
N PHE A 495 -1.60 -20.59 -17.58
CA PHE A 495 -1.20 -19.83 -18.75
C PHE A 495 -0.38 -20.68 -19.74
N VAL A 496 0.61 -21.42 -19.25
CA VAL A 496 1.41 -22.34 -20.07
C VAL A 496 0.52 -23.44 -20.66
N LEU A 497 -0.38 -24.02 -19.86
CA LEU A 497 -1.32 -25.03 -20.33
C LEU A 497 -2.24 -24.49 -21.43
N ALA A 498 -2.75 -23.27 -21.28
CA ALA A 498 -3.54 -22.59 -22.29
C ALA A 498 -2.78 -22.40 -23.61
N LEU A 499 -1.50 -22.00 -23.55
CA LEU A 499 -0.63 -21.90 -24.73
C LEU A 499 -0.35 -23.27 -25.36
N LEU A 500 -0.12 -24.31 -24.55
CA LEU A 500 0.05 -25.68 -25.04
C LEU A 500 -1.21 -26.17 -25.76
N PHE A 501 -2.41 -25.93 -25.22
CA PHE A 501 -3.67 -26.27 -25.88
C PHE A 501 -3.92 -25.46 -27.14
N LEU A 502 -3.61 -24.16 -27.14
CA LEU A 502 -3.66 -23.34 -28.33
C LEU A 502 -2.74 -23.92 -29.43
N GLY A 503 -1.49 -24.24 -29.09
CA GLY A 503 -0.52 -24.84 -30.01
C GLY A 503 -0.97 -26.20 -30.54
N PHE A 504 -1.36 -27.10 -29.63
CA PHE A 504 -1.92 -28.41 -29.96
C PHE A 504 -3.13 -28.30 -30.88
N PHE A 505 -4.04 -27.37 -30.60
CA PHE A 505 -5.26 -27.21 -31.38
C PHE A 505 -4.99 -26.58 -32.76
N LEU A 506 -4.10 -25.59 -32.84
CA LEU A 506 -3.65 -25.03 -34.11
C LEU A 506 -2.97 -26.11 -34.98
N TRP A 507 -2.16 -26.97 -34.37
CA TRP A 507 -1.57 -28.12 -35.05
C TRP A 507 -2.66 -29.10 -35.51
N LEU A 508 -3.60 -29.47 -34.64
CA LEU A 508 -4.71 -30.37 -34.97
C LEU A 508 -5.53 -29.84 -36.15
N MET A 509 -5.92 -28.56 -36.13
CA MET A 509 -6.78 -27.98 -37.17
C MET A 509 -6.06 -27.67 -38.48
N LYS A 510 -4.77 -27.29 -38.44
CA LYS A 510 -4.02 -26.89 -39.65
C LYS A 510 -3.20 -28.00 -40.29
N ARG A 511 -2.75 -28.99 -39.52
CA ARG A 511 -1.79 -30.01 -39.98
C ARG A 511 -2.36 -31.43 -40.06
N THR A 512 -3.52 -31.72 -39.47
CA THR A 512 -4.06 -33.10 -39.46
C THR A 512 -5.22 -33.30 -40.42
N ARG A 513 -5.48 -34.57 -40.78
CA ARG A 513 -6.64 -34.97 -41.60
C ARG A 513 -7.97 -34.62 -40.92
N LEU A 514 -8.06 -34.81 -39.60
CA LEU A 514 -9.26 -34.45 -38.84
C LEU A 514 -9.59 -32.96 -39.01
N GLY A 515 -8.59 -32.07 -38.91
CA GLY A 515 -8.79 -30.64 -39.11
C GLY A 515 -9.22 -30.24 -40.53
N LEU A 516 -8.81 -31.01 -41.54
CA LEU A 516 -9.27 -30.85 -42.92
C LEU A 516 -10.73 -31.30 -43.07
N GLU A 517 -11.07 -32.49 -42.53
CA GLU A 517 -12.41 -33.07 -42.57
C GLU A 517 -13.42 -32.21 -41.80
N VAL A 518 -13.05 -31.70 -40.62
CA VAL A 518 -13.86 -30.75 -39.84
C VAL A 518 -14.19 -29.53 -40.68
N ARG A 519 -13.18 -28.89 -41.30
CA ARG A 519 -13.42 -27.71 -42.14
C ARG A 519 -14.30 -28.01 -43.35
N ALA A 520 -14.11 -29.16 -44.00
CA ALA A 520 -14.96 -29.59 -45.12
C ALA A 520 -16.43 -29.78 -44.68
N VAL A 521 -16.65 -30.47 -43.55
CA VAL A 521 -17.99 -30.69 -42.99
C VAL A 521 -18.63 -29.37 -42.56
N THR A 522 -17.89 -28.44 -41.96
CA THR A 522 -18.45 -27.13 -41.59
C THR A 522 -18.90 -26.27 -42.76
N GLN A 523 -18.25 -26.43 -43.92
CA GLN A 523 -18.55 -25.62 -45.10
C GLN A 523 -19.75 -26.18 -45.87
N ASN A 524 -19.76 -27.50 -46.12
CA ASN A 524 -20.87 -28.17 -46.77
C ASN A 524 -20.90 -29.67 -46.37
N PRO A 525 -21.72 -30.06 -45.39
CA PRO A 525 -21.81 -31.44 -44.92
C PRO A 525 -22.22 -32.43 -46.02
N THR A 526 -23.11 -32.01 -46.93
CA THR A 526 -23.65 -32.87 -48.01
C THR A 526 -22.57 -33.19 -49.04
N MET A 527 -21.80 -32.18 -49.46
CA MET A 527 -20.69 -32.38 -50.39
C MET A 527 -19.56 -33.17 -49.74
N ALA A 528 -19.26 -32.94 -48.46
CA ALA A 528 -18.28 -33.74 -47.72
C ALA A 528 -18.69 -35.22 -47.66
N ALA A 529 -19.99 -35.51 -47.44
CA ALA A 529 -20.53 -36.87 -47.46
C ALA A 529 -20.37 -37.55 -48.83
N SER A 530 -20.60 -36.83 -49.93
CA SER A 530 -20.37 -37.35 -51.29
C SER A 530 -18.90 -37.67 -51.57
N MET A 531 -17.97 -37.03 -50.86
CA MET A 531 -16.52 -37.28 -50.95
C MET A 531 -16.03 -38.37 -49.98
N GLY A 532 -16.94 -39.10 -49.32
CA GLY A 532 -16.62 -40.22 -48.42
C GLY A 532 -16.32 -39.84 -46.97
N ILE A 533 -16.48 -38.57 -46.59
CA ILE A 533 -16.32 -38.11 -45.20
C ILE A 533 -17.65 -38.32 -44.46
N ASN A 534 -17.67 -39.05 -43.34
CA ASN A 534 -18.89 -39.24 -42.56
C ASN A 534 -19.14 -38.03 -41.61
N PRO A 535 -20.10 -37.13 -41.89
CA PRO A 535 -20.27 -35.91 -41.09
C PRO A 535 -20.67 -36.21 -39.64
N GLY A 536 -21.44 -37.28 -39.41
CA GLY A 536 -21.83 -37.70 -38.07
C GLY A 536 -20.63 -38.15 -37.22
N ARG A 537 -19.67 -38.87 -37.81
CA ARG A 537 -18.42 -39.24 -37.12
C ARG A 537 -17.59 -38.01 -36.80
N ILE A 538 -17.51 -37.05 -37.71
CA ILE A 538 -16.75 -35.80 -37.50
C ILE A 538 -17.38 -34.95 -36.41
N ASN A 539 -18.71 -34.79 -36.40
CA ASN A 539 -19.42 -34.07 -35.33
C ASN A 539 -19.22 -34.74 -33.97
N MET A 540 -19.35 -36.08 -33.89
CA MET A 540 -19.10 -36.86 -32.67
C MET A 540 -17.67 -36.65 -32.14
N LEU A 541 -16.65 -36.79 -33.01
CA LEU A 541 -15.26 -36.60 -32.62
C LEU A 541 -14.98 -35.16 -32.18
N THR A 542 -15.54 -34.19 -32.90
CA THR A 542 -15.39 -32.77 -32.56
C THR A 542 -16.02 -32.45 -31.21
N PHE A 543 -17.22 -32.98 -30.94
CA PHE A 543 -17.89 -32.82 -29.65
C PHE A 543 -17.08 -33.47 -28.53
N GLY A 544 -16.63 -34.72 -28.73
CA GLY A 544 -15.77 -35.42 -27.77
C GLY A 544 -14.48 -34.67 -27.48
N ILE A 545 -13.78 -34.15 -28.50
CA ILE A 545 -12.54 -33.37 -28.31
C ILE A 545 -12.82 -32.09 -27.54
N GLY A 546 -13.91 -31.38 -27.85
CA GLY A 546 -14.32 -30.17 -27.12
C GLY A 546 -14.59 -30.45 -25.64
N SER A 547 -15.33 -31.52 -25.34
CA SER A 547 -15.58 -31.98 -23.97
C SER A 547 -14.32 -32.48 -23.27
N GLY A 548 -13.44 -33.17 -24.00
CA GLY A 548 -12.13 -33.63 -23.53
C GLY A 548 -11.27 -32.47 -23.03
N ILE A 549 -11.14 -31.42 -23.85
CA ILE A 549 -10.38 -30.22 -23.50
C ILE A 549 -11.03 -29.49 -22.31
N ALA A 550 -12.36 -29.44 -22.24
CA ALA A 550 -13.05 -28.89 -21.08
C ALA A 550 -12.74 -29.66 -19.79
N GLY A 551 -12.58 -30.99 -19.87
CA GLY A 551 -12.15 -31.81 -18.74
C GLY A 551 -10.74 -31.45 -18.25
N ILE A 552 -9.82 -31.23 -19.18
CA ILE A 552 -8.46 -30.77 -18.85
C ILE A 552 -8.49 -29.37 -18.23
N ALA A 553 -9.30 -28.46 -18.78
CA ALA A 553 -9.55 -27.16 -18.19
C ALA A 553 -10.07 -27.29 -16.75
N GLY A 554 -10.95 -28.26 -16.51
CA GLY A 554 -11.47 -28.61 -15.19
C GLY A 554 -10.40 -28.97 -14.17
N VAL A 555 -9.43 -29.80 -14.54
CA VAL A 555 -8.30 -30.13 -13.65
C VAL A 555 -7.50 -28.87 -13.30
N ALA A 556 -7.20 -28.03 -14.30
CA ALA A 556 -6.42 -26.81 -14.11
C ALA A 556 -7.17 -25.76 -13.25
N ILE A 557 -8.46 -25.56 -13.54
CA ILE A 557 -9.34 -24.68 -12.76
C ILE A 557 -9.52 -25.22 -11.35
N GLY A 558 -9.65 -26.53 -11.17
CA GLY A 558 -9.76 -27.15 -9.84
C GLY A 558 -8.52 -27.00 -8.97
N LEU A 559 -7.33 -26.80 -9.55
CA LEU A 559 -6.11 -26.48 -8.80
C LEU A 559 -6.11 -25.03 -8.33
N PHE A 560 -6.76 -24.14 -9.08
CA PHE A 560 -6.86 -22.72 -8.77
C PHE A 560 -8.06 -22.37 -7.88
N ALA A 561 -9.20 -23.01 -8.11
CA ALA A 561 -10.47 -22.83 -7.43
C ALA A 561 -10.93 -24.15 -6.82
N LYS A 562 -11.77 -24.09 -5.78
CA LYS A 562 -12.23 -25.31 -5.10
C LYS A 562 -13.12 -26.17 -6.02
N VAL A 563 -12.99 -27.49 -5.94
CA VAL A 563 -13.86 -28.39 -6.71
C VAL A 563 -15.22 -28.47 -6.05
N THR A 564 -16.24 -27.94 -6.72
CA THR A 564 -17.64 -27.99 -6.27
C THR A 564 -18.52 -28.56 -7.39
N SER A 565 -19.71 -29.03 -7.01
CA SER A 565 -20.71 -29.52 -7.97
C SER A 565 -21.38 -28.42 -8.80
N GLU A 566 -21.04 -27.15 -8.53
CA GLU A 566 -21.56 -25.98 -9.24
C GLU A 566 -20.44 -25.23 -10.00
N LEU A 567 -19.19 -25.71 -9.92
CA LEU A 567 -18.02 -25.12 -10.59
C LEU A 567 -18.29 -24.88 -12.09
N GLY A 568 -19.02 -25.76 -12.75
CA GLY A 568 -19.39 -25.59 -14.16
C GLY A 568 -20.21 -24.33 -14.46
N GLN A 569 -21.11 -23.93 -13.55
CA GLN A 569 -21.97 -22.75 -13.70
C GLN A 569 -21.18 -21.44 -13.61
N ASP A 570 -20.16 -21.40 -12.75
CA ASP A 570 -19.33 -20.22 -12.56
C ASP A 570 -18.55 -19.85 -13.85
N TYR A 571 -18.23 -20.84 -14.68
CA TYR A 571 -17.42 -20.64 -15.90
C TYR A 571 -18.20 -20.74 -17.21
N ILE A 572 -19.40 -21.35 -17.25
CA ILE A 572 -20.13 -21.52 -18.52
C ILE A 572 -20.55 -20.19 -19.15
N VAL A 573 -21.03 -19.24 -18.33
CA VAL A 573 -21.47 -17.92 -18.82
C VAL A 573 -20.27 -17.17 -19.40
N GLN A 574 -19.14 -17.15 -18.67
CA GLN A 574 -17.90 -16.50 -19.12
C GLN A 574 -17.31 -17.16 -20.38
N SER A 575 -17.36 -18.49 -20.46
CA SER A 575 -16.92 -19.24 -21.64
C SER A 575 -17.76 -18.91 -22.86
N PHE A 576 -19.09 -18.83 -22.70
CA PHE A 576 -19.99 -18.49 -23.79
C PHE A 576 -19.81 -17.04 -24.26
N MET A 577 -19.71 -16.10 -23.30
CA MET A 577 -19.41 -14.70 -23.58
C MET A 577 -18.10 -14.55 -24.35
N THR A 578 -17.06 -15.29 -23.94
CA THR A 578 -15.75 -15.33 -24.62
C THR A 578 -15.86 -15.77 -26.08
N VAL A 579 -16.63 -16.83 -26.36
CA VAL A 579 -16.82 -17.33 -27.73
C VAL A 579 -17.63 -16.37 -28.60
N ILE A 580 -18.70 -15.77 -28.06
CA ILE A 580 -19.53 -14.83 -28.82
C ILE A 580 -18.73 -13.57 -29.15
N VAL A 581 -18.11 -12.98 -28.14
CA VAL A 581 -17.31 -11.76 -28.28
C VAL A 581 -16.14 -12.01 -29.22
N GLY A 582 -15.45 -13.14 -29.09
CA GLY A 582 -14.35 -13.52 -29.96
C GLY A 582 -14.72 -13.72 -31.42
N GLY A 583 -15.93 -14.23 -31.68
CA GLY A 583 -16.39 -14.66 -32.98
C GLY A 583 -16.48 -16.19 -33.03
N VAL A 584 -17.70 -16.66 -33.25
CA VAL A 584 -18.07 -18.08 -33.21
C VAL A 584 -17.23 -18.89 -34.18
N GLY A 585 -16.56 -19.94 -33.69
CA GLY A 585 -15.81 -20.88 -34.52
C GLY A 585 -14.43 -20.41 -34.99
N ASN A 586 -13.93 -19.29 -34.45
CA ASN A 586 -12.56 -18.85 -34.68
C ASN A 586 -11.72 -18.94 -33.39
N ILE A 587 -10.65 -19.73 -33.42
CA ILE A 587 -9.75 -19.94 -32.27
C ILE A 587 -9.06 -18.64 -31.85
N TRP A 588 -8.59 -17.87 -32.84
CA TRP A 588 -7.99 -16.55 -32.58
C TRP A 588 -9.03 -15.57 -32.06
N GLY A 589 -10.27 -15.72 -32.53
CA GLY A 589 -11.42 -15.00 -31.99
C GLY A 589 -11.58 -15.31 -30.50
N ALA A 590 -11.68 -16.58 -30.13
CA ALA A 590 -11.80 -17.00 -28.73
C ALA A 590 -10.64 -16.51 -27.85
N LEU A 591 -9.40 -16.51 -28.35
CA LEU A 591 -8.25 -15.96 -27.63
C LEU A 591 -8.41 -14.45 -27.38
N LEU A 592 -8.71 -13.67 -28.43
CA LEU A 592 -8.93 -12.23 -28.28
C LEU A 592 -10.14 -11.90 -27.41
N GLY A 593 -11.21 -12.70 -27.50
CA GLY A 593 -12.39 -12.59 -26.66
C GLY A 593 -12.06 -12.83 -25.19
N ALA A 594 -11.28 -13.87 -24.89
CA ALA A 594 -10.88 -14.21 -23.53
C ALA A 594 -9.96 -13.13 -22.94
N THR A 595 -9.03 -12.61 -23.75
CA THR A 595 -8.18 -11.48 -23.37
C THR A 595 -9.02 -10.24 -23.09
N MET A 596 -9.93 -9.87 -23.99
CA MET A 596 -10.76 -8.68 -23.78
C MET A 596 -11.64 -8.80 -22.54
N ILE A 597 -12.30 -9.94 -22.33
CA ILE A 597 -13.15 -10.16 -21.15
C ILE A 597 -12.32 -10.22 -19.87
N GLY A 598 -11.18 -10.92 -19.86
CA GLY A 598 -10.31 -11.02 -18.69
C GLY A 598 -9.74 -9.66 -18.26
N PHE A 599 -9.24 -8.87 -19.21
CA PHE A 599 -8.74 -7.52 -18.95
C PHE A 599 -9.85 -6.55 -18.55
N LEU A 600 -10.99 -6.58 -19.22
CA LEU A 600 -12.11 -5.71 -18.88
C LEU A 600 -12.65 -6.03 -17.49
N GLN A 601 -12.76 -7.31 -17.13
CA GLN A 601 -13.23 -7.73 -15.82
C GLN A 601 -12.31 -7.21 -14.72
N LYS A 602 -11.00 -7.45 -14.85
CA LYS A 602 -10.02 -6.98 -13.87
C LYS A 602 -9.90 -5.46 -13.83
N GLY A 603 -10.04 -4.78 -14.97
CA GLY A 603 -10.11 -3.32 -15.02
C GLY A 603 -11.33 -2.75 -14.28
N ILE A 604 -12.51 -3.36 -14.43
CA ILE A 604 -13.71 -2.93 -13.71
C ILE A 604 -13.58 -3.22 -12.20
N GLU A 605 -13.05 -4.39 -11.82
CA GLU A 605 -12.77 -4.74 -10.41
C GLU A 605 -11.77 -3.75 -9.78
N PHE A 606 -10.75 -3.33 -10.52
CA PHE A 606 -9.78 -2.34 -10.06
C PHE A 606 -10.40 -0.95 -9.84
N LEU A 607 -11.31 -0.52 -10.72
CA LEU A 607 -12.01 0.76 -10.58
C LEU A 607 -13.07 0.75 -9.47
N ASN A 608 -13.65 -0.41 -9.15
CA ASN A 608 -14.66 -0.58 -8.10
C ASN A 608 -14.34 -1.75 -7.14
N PRO A 609 -13.31 -1.61 -6.27
CA PRO A 609 -12.89 -2.70 -5.38
C PRO A 609 -13.95 -3.14 -4.37
N SER A 610 -14.89 -2.25 -4.02
CA SER A 610 -15.93 -2.48 -3.01
C SER A 610 -17.14 -3.26 -3.52
N ASN A 611 -17.30 -3.44 -4.85
CA ASN A 611 -18.46 -4.12 -5.42
C ASN A 611 -18.09 -5.03 -6.61
N THR A 612 -17.59 -6.22 -6.31
CA THR A 612 -17.24 -7.23 -7.31
C THR A 612 -18.44 -7.74 -8.13
N LEU A 613 -19.66 -7.67 -7.57
CA LEU A 613 -20.89 -8.04 -8.30
C LEU A 613 -21.19 -7.05 -9.44
N ALA A 614 -20.85 -5.76 -9.26
CA ALA A 614 -21.01 -4.76 -10.30
C ALA A 614 -20.18 -5.09 -11.55
N ALA A 615 -19.02 -5.75 -11.39
CA ALA A 615 -18.18 -6.15 -12.52
C ALA A 615 -18.91 -7.10 -13.48
N GLN A 616 -19.70 -8.05 -12.95
CA GLN A 616 -20.50 -8.96 -13.79
C GLN A 616 -21.62 -8.20 -14.51
N THR A 617 -22.31 -7.28 -13.84
CA THR A 617 -23.38 -6.47 -14.46
C THR A 617 -22.83 -5.59 -15.58
N TYR A 618 -21.72 -4.88 -15.34
CA TYR A 618 -21.07 -4.05 -16.35
C TYR A 618 -20.51 -4.88 -17.51
N MET A 619 -20.00 -6.08 -17.24
CA MET A 619 -19.55 -7.00 -18.29
C MET A 619 -20.71 -7.38 -19.23
N ILE A 620 -21.87 -7.75 -18.69
CA ILE A 620 -23.04 -8.11 -19.49
C ILE A 620 -23.50 -6.91 -20.34
N LEU A 621 -23.59 -5.72 -19.75
CA LEU A 621 -23.95 -4.49 -20.48
C LEU A 621 -22.96 -4.17 -21.59
N PHE A 622 -21.67 -4.28 -21.30
CA PHE A 622 -20.61 -4.09 -22.29
C PHE A 622 -20.75 -5.08 -23.45
N ILE A 623 -21.01 -6.36 -23.17
CA ILE A 623 -21.16 -7.39 -24.20
C ILE A 623 -22.40 -7.13 -25.06
N ILE A 624 -23.53 -6.73 -24.45
CA ILE A 624 -24.74 -6.36 -25.19
C ILE A 624 -24.43 -5.21 -26.15
N LEU A 625 -23.79 -4.14 -25.68
CA LEU A 625 -23.35 -3.02 -26.52
C LEU A 625 -22.37 -3.47 -27.60
N PHE A 626 -21.37 -4.28 -27.24
CA PHE A 626 -20.34 -4.77 -28.17
C PHE A 626 -20.97 -5.57 -29.30
N ILE A 627 -21.90 -6.48 -29.00
CA ILE A 627 -22.60 -7.29 -30.02
C ILE A 627 -23.47 -6.42 -30.92
N GLN A 628 -24.10 -5.36 -30.40
CA GLN A 628 -24.87 -4.43 -31.23
C GLN A 628 -23.99 -3.75 -32.30
N PHE A 629 -22.76 -3.38 -31.96
CA PHE A 629 -21.81 -2.77 -32.91
C PHE A 629 -21.04 -3.79 -33.75
N ARG A 630 -20.75 -4.98 -33.20
CA ARG A 630 -19.94 -6.05 -33.80
C ARG A 630 -20.67 -7.40 -33.67
N PRO A 631 -21.77 -7.63 -34.41
CA PRO A 631 -22.60 -8.84 -34.26
C PRO A 631 -21.89 -10.14 -34.67
N ARG A 632 -20.76 -10.04 -35.39
CA ARG A 632 -19.93 -11.18 -35.81
C ARG A 632 -18.74 -11.46 -34.87
N GLY A 633 -18.64 -10.75 -33.75
CA GLY A 633 -17.51 -10.81 -32.83
C GLY A 633 -16.28 -10.02 -33.30
N ILE A 634 -15.17 -10.16 -32.59
CA ILE A 634 -13.88 -9.51 -32.89
C ILE A 634 -13.35 -9.99 -34.24
N ILE A 635 -13.37 -11.31 -34.49
CA ILE A 635 -12.91 -11.91 -35.74
C ILE A 635 -14.06 -12.65 -36.43
N ALA A 636 -14.56 -12.10 -37.53
CA ALA A 636 -15.56 -12.77 -38.37
C ALA A 636 -14.94 -13.95 -39.14
N LEU A 637 -15.69 -15.05 -39.29
CA LEU A 637 -15.34 -16.12 -40.23
C LEU A 637 -15.41 -15.59 -41.68
N LYS A 638 -14.33 -15.74 -42.45
CA LYS A 638 -14.32 -15.44 -43.89
C LYS A 638 -14.79 -16.66 -44.70
N GLY A 639 -15.91 -16.52 -45.43
CA GLY A 639 -16.43 -17.52 -46.37
C GLY A 639 -17.78 -17.10 -46.97
N ARG A 640 -18.16 -17.66 -48.14
CA ARG A 640 -19.41 -17.32 -48.89
C ARG A 640 -20.72 -17.57 -48.12
N ALA A 641 -20.68 -18.26 -46.98
CA ALA A 641 -21.82 -18.41 -46.06
C ALA A 641 -22.05 -17.18 -45.14
N ALA A 642 -21.32 -16.08 -45.35
CA ALA A 642 -21.50 -14.82 -44.62
C ALA A 642 -22.53 -13.87 -45.27
N GLY A 643 -23.22 -14.32 -46.32
CA GLY A 643 -24.29 -13.61 -47.00
C GLY A 643 -25.48 -14.54 -47.22
N ASP A 644 -26.10 -14.97 -46.12
CA ASP A 644 -27.51 -15.34 -46.02
C ASP A 644 -27.96 -15.07 -44.58
#